data_AF-A0AB36S1U7-F1
#
_entry.id   AF-A0AB36S1U7-F1
#
_cell.length_a   1.000
_cell.length_b   1.000
_cell.length_c   1.000
_cell.angle_alpha   90.00
_cell.angle_beta   90.00
_cell.angle_gamma   90.00
#
_symmetry.space_group_name_H-M   'P 1'
#
loop_
_entity.id
_entity.type
_entity.pdbx_description
1 polymer ?
#
loop_
_entity_poly.entity_id
_entity_poly.type
_entity_poly.pdbx_seq_one_letter_code
_entity_poly.pdbx_strand_id
1 'polypeptide(L)'
;MQNKEMDEEKSVNEKNLEVFNRYFPGCLSIENDNQLTLDTKKLKALLGDFSGIKEEGYGLDFVGKKIALNQAFKKNHKILKPLNESTSKHILIKGDNLDALKILKQSYSEKIKMIYIDPPYNTKNDNFIYGDDFSQSNEEILKTLDYSKEKLDYIKNLFGLKSHSGWLSFMYPRLLLARDLLQQDGVIFISIDDNECAQLKLLCDEIFGERNFLSSLTWLKGNAQNDAQYFQNNYENILVYAKHVETLSLNRMALKKEVKVFYENDKYYYEGAGLTTGGAGGTLNARANLGYSIYYNPKTLDFLGVDDYDKKLAKSSNDENLVYNDRQDLLKQGYKIIRPPKKGVGLGRWTWALDTFNSNKNIISIKKNSRNEYVICKKEFLDKNQVKQNENGEFYAILDKLSPARNVIENIGGGNGTKEVNDLFNQKIFNNPKPLKLINRLIELSTNEGDIILDFFAGSGTTAHAVLESNKSDYQKLSEGGGLFNGLNAAFKERRFILVQLDEKIDPKKDKSAHDFCLNTLNSTSPSIFDITEERIKRAGAKIKEACPNLDVGFRAFEIVDDETHANDKNLSQANQKDLFAYSNPKKREIQTILINLLCCENLELTTPIICLIENALYLAQNTAFIVGDIEMSEVLENLKDKGVEKISMYMPAISNDRLCLELGSNLLDLKLESGDLKIRG
;
A
#
# COMPACT_ATOMS: atom_id res chain seq x y z
N MET A 1 -31.00 -5.70 -44.10
CA MET A 1 -30.69 -4.58 -43.19
C MET A 1 -31.12 -4.98 -41.79
N GLN A 2 -30.23 -5.65 -41.06
CA GLN A 2 -30.37 -5.88 -39.62
C GLN A 2 -29.13 -5.23 -38.99
N ASN A 3 -29.38 -4.33 -38.05
CA ASN A 3 -28.38 -3.48 -37.42
C ASN A 3 -27.32 -4.34 -36.72
N LYS A 4 -26.06 -4.20 -37.18
CA LYS A 4 -24.88 -4.49 -36.37
C LYS A 4 -24.78 -3.36 -35.33
N GLU A 5 -25.20 -3.61 -34.10
CA GLU A 5 -24.71 -2.81 -32.98
C GLU A 5 -23.23 -3.13 -32.81
N MET A 6 -22.37 -2.18 -33.17
CA MET A 6 -20.98 -2.19 -32.74
C MET A 6 -20.98 -1.97 -31.23
N ASP A 7 -20.48 -2.93 -30.48
CA ASP A 7 -20.22 -2.83 -29.04
C ASP A 7 -19.15 -1.74 -28.81
N GLU A 8 -19.59 -0.49 -28.69
CA GLU A 8 -18.75 0.59 -28.17
C GLU A 8 -18.47 0.33 -26.69
N GLU A 9 -17.20 0.42 -26.30
CA GLU A 9 -16.79 0.22 -24.92
C GLU A 9 -17.36 1.35 -24.05
N LYS A 10 -18.39 1.02 -23.24
CA LYS A 10 -19.09 1.99 -22.39
C LYS A 10 -18.13 2.86 -21.57
N SER A 11 -18.37 4.16 -21.57
CA SER A 11 -17.59 5.13 -20.80
C SER A 11 -17.64 4.82 -19.30
N VAL A 12 -16.64 5.27 -18.53
CA VAL A 12 -16.68 5.12 -17.06
C VAL A 12 -17.92 5.77 -16.45
N ASN A 13 -18.37 6.87 -17.04
CA ASN A 13 -19.62 7.52 -16.63
C ASN A 13 -20.82 6.61 -16.91
N GLU A 14 -20.93 6.00 -18.09
CA GLU A 14 -22.02 5.05 -18.36
C GLU A 14 -21.98 3.84 -17.43
N LYS A 15 -20.79 3.28 -17.16
CA LYS A 15 -20.63 2.17 -16.20
C LYS A 15 -21.05 2.58 -14.78
N ASN A 16 -20.65 3.78 -14.33
CA ASN A 16 -21.05 4.32 -13.03
C ASN A 16 -22.55 4.57 -12.97
N LEU A 17 -23.16 5.08 -14.04
CA LEU A 17 -24.59 5.29 -14.15
C LEU A 17 -25.36 3.96 -14.16
N GLU A 18 -24.83 2.93 -14.81
CA GLU A 18 -25.39 1.58 -14.75
C GLU A 18 -25.31 0.98 -13.35
N VAL A 19 -24.16 1.10 -12.68
CA VAL A 19 -24.01 0.67 -11.28
C VAL A 19 -24.98 1.43 -10.38
N PHE A 20 -25.04 2.75 -10.53
CA PHE A 20 -25.95 3.59 -9.78
C PHE A 20 -27.40 3.21 -10.03
N ASN A 21 -27.83 3.05 -11.28
CA ASN A 21 -29.20 2.65 -11.62
C ASN A 21 -29.52 1.20 -11.20
N ARG A 22 -28.51 0.32 -11.14
CA ARG A 22 -28.65 -1.06 -10.63
C ARG A 22 -28.98 -1.07 -9.13
N TYR A 23 -28.31 -0.24 -8.34
CA TYR A 23 -28.51 -0.18 -6.89
C TYR A 23 -29.60 0.83 -6.46
N PHE A 24 -29.88 1.84 -7.29
CA PHE A 24 -30.87 2.89 -7.06
C PHE A 24 -31.81 3.04 -8.27
N PRO A 25 -32.61 2.01 -8.58
CA PRO A 25 -33.40 1.99 -9.81
C PRO A 25 -34.43 3.11 -9.87
N GLY A 26 -34.45 3.79 -11.01
CA GLY A 26 -35.41 4.84 -11.31
C GLY A 26 -35.19 6.14 -10.52
N CYS A 27 -34.01 6.32 -9.91
CA CYS A 27 -33.53 7.62 -9.41
C CYS A 27 -32.99 8.50 -10.54
N LEU A 28 -32.68 7.93 -11.71
CA LEU A 28 -32.24 8.67 -12.89
C LEU A 28 -33.37 8.72 -13.91
N SER A 29 -33.59 9.88 -14.51
CA SER A 29 -34.47 10.09 -15.66
C SER A 29 -33.69 10.84 -16.75
N ILE A 30 -34.18 10.74 -17.98
CA ILE A 30 -33.74 11.62 -19.08
C ILE A 30 -34.92 12.53 -19.35
N GLU A 31 -34.74 13.81 -19.07
CA GLU A 31 -35.74 14.85 -19.34
C GLU A 31 -35.30 15.72 -20.53
N ASN A 32 -36.21 16.62 -20.95
CA ASN A 32 -36.10 17.42 -22.18
C ASN A 32 -34.66 17.91 -22.45
N ASP A 33 -34.22 17.73 -23.69
CA ASP A 33 -32.86 18.00 -24.21
C ASP A 33 -31.77 16.96 -23.87
N ASN A 34 -32.16 15.68 -23.66
CA ASN A 34 -31.23 14.57 -23.41
C ASN A 34 -30.36 14.76 -22.16
N GLN A 35 -30.76 15.63 -21.23
CA GLN A 35 -30.05 15.78 -19.96
C GLN A 35 -30.48 14.69 -18.98
N LEU A 36 -29.48 14.02 -18.43
CA LEU A 36 -29.66 13.09 -17.34
C LEU A 36 -29.96 13.85 -16.05
N THR A 37 -31.14 13.64 -15.49
CA THR A 37 -31.59 14.23 -14.23
C THR A 37 -31.63 13.19 -13.11
N LEU A 38 -31.18 13.59 -11.91
CA LEU A 38 -31.23 12.77 -10.71
C LEU A 38 -32.41 13.20 -9.84
N ASP A 39 -33.36 12.29 -9.62
CA ASP A 39 -34.43 12.45 -8.62
C ASP A 39 -33.86 12.25 -7.21
N THR A 40 -33.41 13.37 -6.65
CA THR A 40 -32.86 13.44 -5.29
C THR A 40 -33.87 13.05 -4.21
N LYS A 41 -35.19 13.14 -4.46
CA LYS A 41 -36.22 12.74 -3.47
C LYS A 41 -36.35 11.23 -3.41
N LYS A 42 -36.39 10.58 -4.57
CA LYS A 42 -36.47 9.12 -4.66
C LYS A 42 -35.19 8.45 -4.15
N LEU A 43 -34.03 9.05 -4.45
CA LEU A 43 -32.75 8.58 -3.88
C LEU A 43 -32.75 8.65 -2.36
N LYS A 44 -33.22 9.77 -1.78
CA LYS A 44 -33.38 9.90 -0.32
C LYS A 44 -34.32 8.84 0.24
N ALA A 45 -35.47 8.61 -0.39
CA ALA A 45 -36.42 7.59 0.06
C ALA A 45 -35.82 6.17 0.07
N LEU A 46 -35.00 5.82 -0.93
CA LEU A 46 -34.32 4.52 -1.00
C LEU A 46 -33.22 4.35 0.05
N LEU A 47 -32.53 5.44 0.39
CA LEU A 47 -31.44 5.42 1.36
C LEU A 47 -31.92 5.58 2.83
N GLY A 48 -33.19 5.92 3.04
CA GLY A 48 -33.82 6.07 4.36
C GLY A 48 -33.93 7.52 4.85
N ASP A 49 -34.46 7.68 6.06
CA ASP A 49 -34.78 8.99 6.66
C ASP A 49 -33.50 9.73 7.08
N PHE A 50 -32.85 10.39 6.13
CA PHE A 50 -31.74 11.31 6.45
C PHE A 50 -32.30 12.62 6.97
N SER A 51 -32.30 12.75 8.30
CA SER A 51 -32.53 14.03 8.98
C SER A 51 -31.38 15.00 8.67
N GLY A 52 -31.55 15.84 7.65
CA GLY A 52 -30.72 17.02 7.40
C GLY A 52 -30.17 17.11 5.98
N ILE A 53 -30.67 18.09 5.23
CA ILE A 53 -29.99 18.63 4.04
C ILE A 53 -28.90 19.56 4.57
N LYS A 54 -27.63 19.32 4.20
CA LYS A 54 -26.53 20.25 4.50
C LYS A 54 -26.61 21.39 3.48
N GLU A 55 -27.21 22.52 3.87
CA GLU A 55 -27.31 23.76 3.08
C GLU A 55 -25.96 24.49 3.02
N GLU A 56 -24.97 23.90 2.34
CA GLU A 56 -23.51 24.20 2.43
C GLU A 56 -22.82 23.37 3.52
N GLY A 57 -21.88 22.54 3.07
CA GLY A 57 -21.17 21.59 3.92
C GLY A 57 -19.69 21.89 4.03
N TYR A 58 -19.07 21.40 5.11
CA TYR A 58 -17.62 21.30 5.20
C TYR A 58 -17.04 20.47 4.04
N GLY A 59 -16.07 21.03 3.32
CA GLY A 59 -15.33 20.38 2.24
C GLY A 59 -14.15 21.25 1.78
N LEU A 60 -13.15 20.63 1.16
CA LEU A 60 -12.02 21.33 0.55
C LEU A 60 -12.41 21.76 -0.87
N ASP A 61 -12.48 23.06 -1.15
CA ASP A 61 -12.66 23.58 -2.51
C ASP A 61 -11.38 24.30 -2.98
N PHE A 62 -11.08 24.20 -4.28
CA PHE A 62 -9.92 24.82 -4.89
C PHE A 62 -10.11 25.05 -6.39
N VAL A 63 -9.40 26.04 -6.91
CA VAL A 63 -9.43 26.40 -8.33
C VAL A 63 -8.85 25.24 -9.15
N GLY A 64 -9.61 24.74 -10.12
CA GLY A 64 -9.20 23.61 -10.96
C GLY A 64 -9.76 22.24 -10.55
N LYS A 65 -10.43 22.13 -9.39
CA LYS A 65 -10.94 20.85 -8.84
C LYS A 65 -11.78 20.02 -9.82
N LYS A 66 -12.75 20.65 -10.51
CA LYS A 66 -13.62 19.96 -11.50
C LYS A 66 -12.82 19.40 -12.69
N ILE A 67 -11.80 20.13 -13.12
CA ILE A 67 -10.95 19.75 -14.26
C ILE A 67 -10.04 18.59 -13.84
N ALA A 68 -9.42 18.71 -12.67
CA ALA A 68 -8.62 17.65 -12.05
C ALA A 68 -9.45 16.36 -11.87
N LEU A 69 -10.71 16.46 -11.45
CA LEU A 69 -11.62 15.30 -11.38
C LEU A 69 -11.83 14.66 -12.77
N ASN A 70 -12.13 15.47 -13.79
CA ASN A 70 -12.35 14.98 -15.15
C ASN A 70 -11.11 14.28 -15.71
N GLN A 71 -9.91 14.78 -15.41
CA GLN A 71 -8.66 14.19 -15.86
C GLN A 71 -8.49 12.73 -15.40
N ALA A 72 -8.95 12.36 -14.21
CA ALA A 72 -8.87 10.98 -13.72
C ALA A 72 -9.66 10.01 -14.62
N PHE A 73 -10.76 10.47 -15.22
CA PHE A 73 -11.69 9.64 -16.00
C PHE A 73 -11.56 9.84 -17.52
N LYS A 74 -10.78 10.84 -17.97
CA LYS A 74 -10.49 11.06 -19.38
C LYS A 74 -9.81 9.83 -19.97
N LYS A 75 -10.32 9.35 -21.11
CA LYS A 75 -9.76 8.24 -21.89
C LYS A 75 -8.27 8.47 -22.08
N ASN A 76 -7.48 7.43 -21.80
CA ASN A 76 -6.05 7.47 -22.03
C ASN A 76 -5.77 6.99 -23.46
N HIS A 77 -5.05 7.78 -24.24
CA HIS A 77 -4.62 7.43 -25.59
C HIS A 77 -3.13 7.08 -25.61
N LYS A 78 -2.64 6.49 -24.51
CA LYS A 78 -1.25 6.08 -24.35
C LYS A 78 -1.18 4.60 -24.01
N ILE A 79 -0.09 3.99 -24.46
CA ILE A 79 0.18 2.56 -24.38
C ILE A 79 1.56 2.31 -23.76
N LEU A 80 1.82 1.05 -23.39
CA LEU A 80 3.12 0.64 -22.86
C LEU A 80 3.97 0.01 -23.95
N LYS A 81 5.16 0.57 -24.15
CA LYS A 81 6.22 -0.01 -24.98
C LYS A 81 7.26 -0.70 -24.07
N PRO A 82 7.57 -1.98 -24.23
CA PRO A 82 8.66 -2.63 -23.51
C PRO A 82 10.03 -1.96 -23.77
N LEU A 83 10.81 -1.78 -22.71
CA LEU A 83 12.20 -1.29 -22.76
C LEU A 83 13.23 -2.42 -22.56
N ASN A 84 12.78 -3.58 -22.07
CA ASN A 84 13.61 -4.76 -21.90
C ASN A 84 12.79 -6.05 -22.10
N GLU A 85 13.49 -7.17 -22.26
CA GLU A 85 12.87 -8.50 -22.45
C GLU A 85 12.76 -9.30 -21.13
N SER A 86 12.75 -8.61 -19.99
CA SER A 86 12.70 -9.30 -18.70
C SER A 86 11.37 -10.04 -18.53
N THR A 87 11.41 -11.23 -17.95
CA THR A 87 10.21 -11.99 -17.55
C THR A 87 9.83 -11.79 -16.10
N SER A 88 10.55 -10.93 -15.37
CA SER A 88 10.38 -10.66 -13.95
C SER A 88 8.93 -10.29 -13.58
N LYS A 89 8.58 -10.51 -12.31
CA LYS A 89 7.31 -10.12 -11.70
C LYS A 89 7.30 -8.69 -11.17
N HIS A 90 8.44 -8.00 -11.23
CA HIS A 90 8.55 -6.59 -10.86
C HIS A 90 8.41 -5.69 -12.08
N ILE A 91 7.91 -4.47 -11.89
CA ILE A 91 7.65 -3.52 -12.98
C ILE A 91 8.26 -2.15 -12.67
N LEU A 92 8.88 -1.56 -13.69
CA LEU A 92 9.29 -0.15 -13.72
C LEU A 92 8.71 0.52 -14.97
N ILE A 93 7.96 1.61 -14.80
CA ILE A 93 7.32 2.36 -15.89
C ILE A 93 7.96 3.74 -16.00
N LYS A 94 8.46 4.08 -17.19
CA LYS A 94 8.95 5.38 -17.59
C LYS A 94 7.82 6.21 -18.15
N GLY A 95 7.48 7.33 -17.52
CA GLY A 95 6.47 8.26 -18.02
C GLY A 95 5.70 8.98 -16.92
N ASP A 96 4.68 9.74 -17.32
CA ASP A 96 3.82 10.43 -16.36
C ASP A 96 2.99 9.42 -15.55
N ASN A 97 2.94 9.64 -14.24
CA ASN A 97 2.26 8.76 -13.32
C ASN A 97 0.74 8.80 -13.44
N LEU A 98 0.11 9.89 -13.88
CA LEU A 98 -1.32 9.92 -14.16
C LEU A 98 -1.67 8.95 -15.30
N ASP A 99 -0.89 8.95 -16.37
CA ASP A 99 -1.09 8.04 -17.51
C ASP A 99 -0.80 6.59 -17.11
N ALA A 100 0.26 6.35 -16.34
CA ALA A 100 0.59 5.03 -15.81
C ALA A 100 -0.54 4.46 -14.94
N LEU A 101 -1.09 5.27 -14.02
CA LEU A 101 -2.19 4.86 -13.14
C LEU A 101 -3.46 4.53 -13.94
N LYS A 102 -3.75 5.28 -15.02
CA LYS A 102 -4.87 4.97 -15.93
C LYS A 102 -4.69 3.64 -16.65
N ILE A 103 -3.48 3.35 -17.14
CA ILE A 103 -3.18 2.06 -17.79
C ILE A 103 -3.28 0.93 -16.76
N LEU A 104 -2.65 1.09 -15.59
CA LEU A 104 -2.69 0.10 -14.51
C LEU A 104 -4.12 -0.18 -14.04
N LYS A 105 -5.02 0.80 -14.05
CA LYS A 105 -6.43 0.62 -13.64
C LYS A 105 -7.16 -0.47 -14.41
N GLN A 106 -6.79 -0.75 -15.66
CA GLN A 106 -7.40 -1.84 -16.44
C GLN A 106 -7.10 -3.22 -15.85
N SER A 107 -5.86 -3.46 -15.41
CA SER A 107 -5.39 -4.80 -15.02
C SER A 107 -5.13 -4.98 -13.52
N TYR A 108 -5.02 -3.88 -12.77
CA TYR A 108 -4.63 -3.85 -11.35
C TYR A 108 -5.65 -3.18 -10.44
N SER A 109 -6.87 -2.89 -10.92
CA SER A 109 -7.94 -2.43 -10.04
C SER A 109 -8.17 -3.45 -8.93
N GLU A 110 -8.16 -2.96 -7.69
CA GLU A 110 -8.28 -3.75 -6.46
C GLU A 110 -7.22 -4.84 -6.26
N LYS A 111 -6.02 -4.70 -6.82
CA LYS A 111 -4.93 -5.69 -6.67
C LYS A 111 -3.73 -5.22 -5.86
N ILE A 112 -3.60 -3.92 -5.59
CA ILE A 112 -2.46 -3.35 -4.87
C ILE A 112 -2.68 -3.42 -3.36
N LYS A 113 -1.76 -4.05 -2.62
CA LYS A 113 -1.85 -4.14 -1.17
C LYS A 113 -1.41 -2.85 -0.49
N MET A 114 -0.28 -2.31 -0.92
CA MET A 114 0.36 -1.16 -0.32
C MET A 114 0.73 -0.15 -1.39
N ILE A 115 0.41 1.11 -1.15
CA ILE A 115 0.94 2.23 -1.92
C ILE A 115 1.85 3.04 -0.99
N TYR A 116 3.07 3.33 -1.44
CA TYR A 116 3.91 4.36 -0.83
C TYR A 116 4.22 5.41 -1.88
N ILE A 117 4.08 6.68 -1.53
CA ILE A 117 4.49 7.78 -2.38
C ILE A 117 5.20 8.87 -1.59
N ASP A 118 6.18 9.47 -2.26
CA ASP A 118 6.93 10.64 -1.81
C ASP A 118 6.74 11.78 -2.83
N PRO A 119 5.54 12.40 -2.88
CA PRO A 119 5.24 13.44 -3.85
C PRO A 119 6.10 14.70 -3.61
N PRO A 120 6.21 15.63 -4.58
CA PRO A 120 6.87 16.91 -4.36
C PRO A 120 6.18 17.67 -3.21
N TYR A 121 6.95 18.20 -2.26
CA TYR A 121 6.43 18.84 -1.04
C TYR A 121 5.98 20.31 -1.27
N ASN A 122 6.06 20.79 -2.52
CA ASN A 122 5.75 22.17 -2.91
C ASN A 122 6.57 23.24 -2.16
N THR A 123 7.83 22.94 -1.83
CA THR A 123 8.69 23.90 -1.13
C THR A 123 9.14 25.04 -2.05
N LYS A 124 9.53 26.18 -1.47
CA LYS A 124 10.03 27.33 -2.23
C LYS A 124 11.27 27.00 -3.09
N ASN A 125 12.09 26.05 -2.64
CA ASN A 125 13.32 25.62 -3.33
C ASN A 125 13.13 24.43 -4.29
N ASP A 126 11.95 23.80 -4.29
CA ASP A 126 11.68 22.66 -5.17
C ASP A 126 11.60 23.12 -6.64
N ASN A 127 12.18 22.42 -7.60
CA ASN A 127 12.16 22.87 -9.01
C ASN A 127 11.01 22.27 -9.81
N PHE A 128 10.19 21.41 -9.18
CA PHE A 128 9.10 20.73 -9.85
C PHE A 128 8.02 21.72 -10.33
N ILE A 129 7.65 21.61 -11.61
CA ILE A 129 6.58 22.39 -12.24
C ILE A 129 5.43 21.44 -12.54
N TYR A 130 4.22 21.79 -12.10
CA TYR A 130 3.01 21.01 -12.38
C TYR A 130 2.62 21.19 -13.85
N GLY A 131 3.11 20.27 -14.68
CA GLY A 131 3.03 20.32 -16.14
C GLY A 131 1.87 19.55 -16.76
N ASP A 132 0.81 19.22 -16.01
CA ASP A 132 -0.39 18.63 -16.59
C ASP A 132 -0.88 19.58 -17.71
N ASP A 133 -0.72 19.18 -18.97
CA ASP A 133 -1.02 20.04 -20.12
C ASP A 133 -2.54 20.16 -20.29
N PHE A 134 -3.08 21.31 -19.90
CA PHE A 134 -4.49 21.64 -20.03
C PHE A 134 -4.81 22.35 -21.37
N SER A 135 -3.86 22.45 -22.30
CA SER A 135 -4.04 23.21 -23.53
C SER A 135 -4.71 22.40 -24.67
N GLN A 136 -5.59 23.11 -25.39
CA GLN A 136 -6.41 22.72 -26.55
C GLN A 136 -7.40 21.55 -26.42
N SER A 137 -7.02 20.38 -25.89
CA SER A 137 -7.90 19.18 -25.90
C SER A 137 -9.06 19.21 -24.89
N ASN A 138 -9.15 20.25 -24.07
CA ASN A 138 -10.21 20.41 -23.07
C ASN A 138 -11.16 21.57 -23.37
N GLU A 139 -10.99 22.37 -24.43
CA GLU A 139 -11.89 23.54 -24.66
C GLU A 139 -13.37 23.14 -24.78
N GLU A 140 -13.67 21.99 -25.36
CA GLU A 140 -15.04 21.45 -25.42
C GLU A 140 -15.54 21.01 -24.03
N ILE A 141 -14.70 20.30 -23.26
CA ILE A 141 -15.01 19.86 -21.88
C ILE A 141 -15.19 21.07 -20.94
N LEU A 142 -14.39 22.12 -21.13
CA LEU A 142 -14.41 23.35 -20.34
C LEU A 142 -15.69 24.17 -20.60
N LYS A 143 -16.29 24.07 -21.79
CA LYS A 143 -17.63 24.60 -22.09
C LYS A 143 -18.74 23.79 -21.40
N THR A 144 -18.58 22.48 -21.27
CA THR A 144 -19.56 21.60 -20.60
C THR A 144 -19.54 21.72 -19.07
N LEU A 145 -18.42 22.14 -18.47
CA LEU A 145 -18.26 22.25 -17.01
C LEU A 145 -18.76 23.58 -16.38
N ASP A 146 -19.44 24.41 -17.18
CA ASP A 146 -20.08 25.68 -16.77
C ASP A 146 -19.11 26.72 -16.18
N TYR A 147 -17.88 26.79 -16.72
CA TYR A 147 -16.92 27.85 -16.37
C TYR A 147 -17.05 29.03 -17.35
N SER A 148 -17.07 30.26 -16.82
CA SER A 148 -16.91 31.45 -17.65
C SER A 148 -15.52 31.48 -18.30
N LYS A 149 -15.41 32.05 -19.51
CA LYS A 149 -14.14 32.15 -20.26
C LYS A 149 -13.02 32.82 -19.45
N GLU A 150 -13.36 33.84 -18.67
CA GLU A 150 -12.44 34.55 -17.77
C GLU A 150 -11.89 33.66 -16.65
N LYS A 151 -12.75 32.82 -16.06
CA LYS A 151 -12.34 31.87 -15.01
C LYS A 151 -11.44 30.77 -15.58
N LEU A 152 -11.62 30.40 -16.86
CA LEU A 152 -10.75 29.46 -17.56
C LEU A 152 -9.36 30.03 -17.83
N ASP A 153 -9.25 31.27 -18.29
CA ASP A 153 -7.95 31.91 -18.51
C ASP A 153 -7.20 32.11 -17.17
N TYR A 154 -7.93 32.44 -16.10
CA TYR A 154 -7.37 32.46 -14.75
C TYR A 154 -6.85 31.09 -14.30
N ILE A 155 -7.62 30.02 -14.53
CA ILE A 155 -7.23 28.64 -14.23
C ILE A 155 -5.96 28.25 -15.02
N LYS A 156 -5.92 28.54 -16.32
CA LYS A 156 -4.74 28.27 -17.18
C LYS A 156 -3.48 28.96 -16.66
N ASN A 157 -3.61 30.19 -16.17
CA ASN A 157 -2.50 30.95 -15.57
C ASN A 157 -2.10 30.45 -14.17
N LEU A 158 -2.97 29.72 -13.49
CA LEU A 158 -2.72 29.16 -12.17
C LEU A 158 -1.96 27.82 -12.25
N PHE A 159 -2.16 27.08 -13.33
CA PHE A 159 -1.41 25.87 -13.64
C PHE A 159 0.05 26.21 -13.97
N GLY A 160 0.99 25.45 -13.40
CA GLY A 160 2.41 25.75 -13.41
C GLY A 160 2.90 26.70 -12.31
N LEU A 161 2.00 27.33 -11.55
CA LEU A 161 2.38 28.08 -10.34
C LEU A 161 2.44 27.16 -9.12
N LYS A 162 3.39 27.44 -8.20
CA LYS A 162 3.52 26.78 -6.90
C LYS A 162 2.46 27.24 -5.89
N SER A 163 1.19 27.12 -6.26
CA SER A 163 0.05 27.40 -5.39
C SER A 163 -0.53 26.10 -4.85
N HIS A 164 -1.22 26.16 -3.70
CA HIS A 164 -1.95 25.01 -3.15
C HIS A 164 -2.94 24.43 -4.16
N SER A 165 -3.67 25.29 -4.90
CA SER A 165 -4.61 24.85 -5.94
C SER A 165 -3.93 24.10 -7.08
N GLY A 166 -2.72 24.52 -7.49
CA GLY A 166 -1.92 23.83 -8.50
C GLY A 166 -1.48 22.44 -8.02
N TRP A 167 -0.94 22.37 -6.80
CA TRP A 167 -0.51 21.09 -6.19
C TRP A 167 -1.69 20.14 -5.95
N LEU A 168 -2.82 20.64 -5.44
CA LEU A 168 -4.04 19.86 -5.23
C LEU A 168 -4.61 19.35 -6.57
N SER A 169 -4.61 20.17 -7.61
CA SER A 169 -5.08 19.74 -8.94
C SER A 169 -4.18 18.65 -9.54
N PHE A 170 -2.88 18.68 -9.26
CA PHE A 170 -1.94 17.63 -9.65
C PHE A 170 -2.16 16.34 -8.84
N MET A 171 -2.30 16.42 -7.53
CA MET A 171 -2.44 15.23 -6.66
C MET A 171 -3.82 14.56 -6.74
N TYR A 172 -4.89 15.33 -6.93
CA TYR A 172 -6.27 14.83 -6.87
C TYR A 172 -6.57 13.65 -7.83
N PRO A 173 -6.32 13.74 -9.15
CA PRO A 173 -6.62 12.64 -10.06
C PRO A 173 -5.74 11.41 -9.79
N ARG A 174 -4.49 11.62 -9.36
CA ARG A 174 -3.54 10.55 -9.05
C ARG A 174 -3.99 9.75 -7.83
N LEU A 175 -4.41 10.43 -6.77
CA LEU A 175 -4.92 9.79 -5.56
C LEU A 175 -6.28 9.09 -5.77
N LEU A 176 -7.14 9.65 -6.63
CA LEU A 176 -8.40 9.00 -7.03
C LEU A 176 -8.13 7.66 -7.73
N LEU A 177 -7.23 7.63 -8.72
CA LEU A 177 -6.86 6.39 -9.40
C LEU A 177 -6.12 5.42 -8.47
N ALA A 178 -5.24 5.91 -7.60
CA ALA A 178 -4.56 5.10 -6.60
C ALA A 178 -5.55 4.36 -5.68
N ARG A 179 -6.65 5.01 -5.28
CA ARG A 179 -7.71 4.37 -4.49
C ARG A 179 -8.38 3.21 -5.24
N ASP A 180 -8.60 3.34 -6.55
CA ASP A 180 -9.21 2.28 -7.38
C ASP A 180 -8.30 1.05 -7.53
N LEU A 181 -6.97 1.26 -7.46
CA LEU A 181 -5.98 0.18 -7.52
C LEU A 181 -5.83 -0.60 -6.21
N LEU A 182 -6.11 0.02 -5.07
CA LEU A 182 -5.97 -0.62 -3.77
C LEU A 182 -6.96 -1.79 -3.60
N GLN A 183 -6.47 -2.90 -3.05
CA GLN A 183 -7.29 -3.97 -2.48
C GLN A 183 -8.21 -3.41 -1.39
N GLN A 184 -9.30 -4.12 -1.08
CA GLN A 184 -10.24 -3.71 -0.03
C GLN A 184 -9.54 -3.50 1.33
N ASP A 185 -8.63 -4.39 1.69
CA ASP A 185 -7.75 -4.34 2.86
C ASP A 185 -6.40 -3.65 2.57
N GLY A 186 -6.33 -2.87 1.50
CA GLY A 186 -5.14 -2.13 1.08
C GLY A 186 -4.95 -0.81 1.83
N VAL A 187 -3.71 -0.33 1.86
CA VAL A 187 -3.30 0.89 2.59
C VAL A 187 -2.37 1.77 1.73
N ILE A 188 -2.52 3.09 1.88
CA ILE A 188 -1.63 4.09 1.27
C ILE A 188 -0.89 4.87 2.36
N PHE A 189 0.41 5.07 2.13
CA PHE A 189 1.32 5.89 2.92
C PHE A 189 1.83 7.05 2.05
N ILE A 190 1.67 8.29 2.53
CA ILE A 190 2.07 9.48 1.78
C ILE A 190 3.00 10.33 2.63
N SER A 191 4.27 10.41 2.24
CA SER A 191 5.24 11.31 2.88
C SER A 191 4.93 12.77 2.51
N ILE A 192 4.97 13.66 3.51
CA ILE A 192 4.75 15.09 3.31
C ILE A 192 5.41 15.92 4.42
N ASP A 193 5.81 17.15 4.10
CA ASP A 193 6.21 18.15 5.09
C ASP A 193 5.03 19.06 5.50
N ASP A 194 5.33 20.12 6.24
CA ASP A 194 4.34 21.05 6.77
C ASP A 194 3.64 21.93 5.71
N ASN A 195 4.20 22.09 4.50
CA ASN A 195 3.66 23.01 3.48
C ASN A 195 2.28 22.58 2.97
N GLU A 196 2.09 21.27 2.75
CA GLU A 196 0.86 20.71 2.16
C GLU A 196 0.20 19.65 3.04
N CYS A 197 0.69 19.40 4.27
CA CYS A 197 0.14 18.35 5.14
C CYS A 197 -1.36 18.51 5.40
N ALA A 198 -1.83 19.74 5.66
CA ALA A 198 -3.24 19.99 5.94
C ALA A 198 -4.10 19.79 4.68
N GLN A 199 -3.65 20.34 3.55
CA GLN A 199 -4.29 20.28 2.24
C GLN A 199 -4.42 18.82 1.78
N LEU A 200 -3.33 18.04 1.88
CA LEU A 200 -3.32 16.62 1.56
C LEU A 200 -4.24 15.81 2.47
N LYS A 201 -4.25 16.07 3.78
CA LYS A 201 -5.14 15.39 4.72
C LYS A 201 -6.60 15.58 4.32
N LEU A 202 -7.01 16.81 4.03
CA LEU A 202 -8.39 17.11 3.62
C LEU A 202 -8.74 16.50 2.26
N LEU A 203 -7.79 16.50 1.32
CA LEU A 203 -7.95 15.86 0.03
C LEU A 203 -8.13 14.34 0.18
N CYS A 204 -7.33 13.69 1.04
CA CYS A 204 -7.45 12.27 1.33
C CYS A 204 -8.75 11.94 2.07
N ASP A 205 -9.22 12.79 2.99
CA ASP A 205 -10.52 12.62 3.65
C ASP A 205 -11.67 12.61 2.64
N GLU A 206 -11.60 13.43 1.61
CA GLU A 206 -12.57 13.44 0.52
C GLU A 206 -12.50 12.18 -0.35
N ILE A 207 -11.28 11.74 -0.71
CA ILE A 207 -11.08 10.62 -1.64
C ILE A 207 -11.33 9.26 -0.97
N PHE A 208 -10.71 9.02 0.18
CA PHE A 208 -10.73 7.75 0.90
C PHE A 208 -11.84 7.69 1.95
N GLY A 209 -12.40 8.83 2.34
CA GLY A 209 -13.34 8.94 3.44
C GLY A 209 -12.62 9.10 4.78
N GLU A 210 -13.03 10.09 5.58
CA GLU A 210 -12.43 10.41 6.88
C GLU A 210 -12.35 9.20 7.83
N ARG A 211 -13.36 8.32 7.81
CA ARG A 211 -13.39 7.09 8.64
C ARG A 211 -12.27 6.11 8.32
N ASN A 212 -11.69 6.18 7.12
CA ASN A 212 -10.61 5.32 6.68
C ASN A 212 -9.22 5.90 6.98
N PHE A 213 -9.15 7.07 7.61
CA PHE A 213 -7.90 7.61 8.14
C PHE A 213 -7.40 6.76 9.32
N LEU A 214 -6.15 6.31 9.27
CA LEU A 214 -5.56 5.48 10.32
C LEU A 214 -4.69 6.30 11.27
N SER A 215 -3.77 7.10 10.71
CA SER A 215 -2.81 7.89 11.49
C SER A 215 -2.07 8.90 10.63
N SER A 216 -1.51 9.92 11.30
CA SER A 216 -0.41 10.72 10.77
C SER A 216 0.85 10.28 11.50
N LEU A 217 1.69 9.49 10.84
CA LEU A 217 2.93 9.03 11.45
C LEU A 217 3.95 10.18 11.45
N THR A 218 4.52 10.48 12.61
CA THR A 218 5.60 11.46 12.75
C THR A 218 6.93 10.74 12.57
N TRP A 219 7.62 10.98 11.46
CA TRP A 219 8.96 10.47 11.23
C TRP A 219 10.00 11.49 11.68
N LEU A 220 10.72 11.17 12.75
CA LEU A 220 11.84 11.98 13.23
C LEU A 220 13.07 11.73 12.35
N LYS A 221 13.18 12.48 11.25
CA LYS A 221 14.30 12.38 10.30
C LYS A 221 15.65 12.78 10.88
N GLY A 222 15.68 13.38 12.07
CA GLY A 222 16.92 13.85 12.68
C GLY A 222 17.54 15.02 11.91
N ASN A 223 18.64 15.56 12.44
CA ASN A 223 19.24 16.85 12.14
C ASN A 223 18.54 18.00 12.89
N ALA A 224 19.14 18.38 14.03
CA ALA A 224 18.82 19.62 14.71
C ALA A 224 19.28 20.80 13.85
N GLN A 225 18.35 21.64 13.41
CA GLN A 225 18.71 22.95 12.86
C GLN A 225 19.09 23.84 14.05
N ASN A 226 20.37 23.81 14.43
CA ASN A 226 20.88 24.59 15.56
C ASN A 226 20.64 26.10 15.41
N ASP A 227 20.44 26.56 14.16
CA ASP A 227 20.25 27.96 13.81
C ASP A 227 18.77 28.33 13.60
N ALA A 228 17.82 27.44 13.93
CA ALA A 228 16.40 27.71 13.80
C ALA A 228 15.94 28.82 14.76
N GLN A 229 15.23 29.82 14.24
CA GLN A 229 14.78 30.99 15.02
C GLN A 229 13.72 30.65 16.08
N TYR A 230 12.84 29.67 15.81
CA TYR A 230 11.70 29.35 16.67
C TYR A 230 11.66 27.86 17.03
N PHE A 231 11.43 26.99 16.04
CA PHE A 231 11.33 25.55 16.21
C PHE A 231 12.20 24.84 15.19
N GLN A 232 12.88 23.78 15.62
CA GLN A 232 13.65 22.92 14.72
C GLN A 232 12.71 22.05 13.90
N ASN A 233 12.77 22.15 12.58
CA ASN A 233 11.99 21.27 11.70
C ASN A 233 12.73 19.94 11.48
N ASN A 234 12.62 19.04 12.45
CA ASN A 234 13.33 17.77 12.53
C ASN A 234 12.46 16.54 12.26
N TYR A 235 11.23 16.74 11.78
CA TYR A 235 10.28 15.68 11.47
C TYR A 235 9.61 15.88 10.11
N GLU A 236 9.01 14.81 9.60
CA GLU A 236 8.08 14.82 8.47
C GLU A 236 6.85 13.99 8.85
N ASN A 237 5.72 14.25 8.19
CA ASN A 237 4.50 13.46 8.37
C ASN A 237 4.43 12.37 7.30
N ILE A 238 3.85 11.23 7.67
CA ILE A 238 3.41 10.19 6.73
C ILE A 238 1.93 9.95 6.99
N LEU A 239 1.07 10.43 6.10
CA LEU A 239 -0.37 10.22 6.21
C LEU A 239 -0.71 8.80 5.80
N VAL A 240 -1.57 8.14 6.58
CA VAL A 240 -1.94 6.74 6.37
C VAL A 240 -3.46 6.60 6.25
N TYR A 241 -3.89 6.06 5.11
CA TYR A 241 -5.29 5.77 4.83
C TYR A 241 -5.47 4.31 4.38
N ALA A 242 -6.52 3.68 4.85
CA ALA A 242 -7.00 2.42 4.29
C ALA A 242 -7.93 2.68 3.09
N LYS A 243 -8.12 1.69 2.22
CA LYS A 243 -9.28 1.70 1.32
C LYS A 243 -10.57 1.46 2.11
N HIS A 244 -10.59 0.40 2.93
CA HIS A 244 -11.67 0.11 3.87
C HIS A 244 -11.13 -0.38 5.22
N VAL A 245 -11.20 0.49 6.24
CA VAL A 245 -10.66 0.21 7.59
C VAL A 245 -11.25 -1.04 8.24
N GLU A 246 -12.50 -1.38 7.94
CA GLU A 246 -13.20 -2.54 8.49
C GLU A 246 -12.60 -3.87 8.03
N THR A 247 -11.98 -3.89 6.84
CA THR A 247 -11.33 -5.08 6.28
C THR A 247 -9.82 -5.09 6.49
N LEU A 248 -9.26 -3.98 6.98
CA LEU A 248 -7.81 -3.81 7.11
C LEU A 248 -7.23 -4.71 8.20
N SER A 249 -6.17 -5.43 7.86
CA SER A 249 -5.30 -6.12 8.80
C SER A 249 -3.87 -5.62 8.65
N LEU A 250 -3.33 -5.02 9.73
CA LEU A 250 -1.93 -4.62 9.83
C LEU A 250 -1.15 -5.58 10.73
N ASN A 251 0.11 -5.79 10.38
CA ASN A 251 1.02 -6.61 11.15
C ASN A 251 1.43 -5.91 12.46
N ARG A 252 1.74 -6.71 13.47
CA ARG A 252 2.30 -6.20 14.73
C ARG A 252 3.81 -6.08 14.57
N MET A 253 4.36 -4.96 15.03
CA MET A 253 5.80 -4.70 14.96
C MET A 253 6.50 -5.30 16.18
N ALA A 254 7.64 -5.95 15.95
CA ALA A 254 8.52 -6.38 17.02
C ALA A 254 9.15 -5.15 17.71
N LEU A 255 8.86 -4.98 18.99
CA LEU A 255 9.56 -4.02 19.84
C LEU A 255 10.55 -4.78 20.71
N LYS A 256 11.83 -4.47 20.53
CA LYS A 256 12.90 -4.95 21.40
C LYS A 256 12.72 -4.37 22.79
N LYS A 257 12.51 -5.24 23.76
CA LYS A 257 12.43 -4.90 25.17
C LYS A 257 13.58 -5.57 25.90
N GLU A 258 14.47 -4.75 26.45
CA GLU A 258 15.47 -5.24 27.38
C GLU A 258 14.80 -5.57 28.72
N VAL A 259 15.09 -6.76 29.24
CA VAL A 259 14.64 -7.20 30.56
C VAL A 259 15.83 -7.68 31.38
N LYS A 260 15.80 -7.35 32.67
CA LYS A 260 16.74 -7.93 33.64
C LYS A 260 16.43 -9.40 33.84
N VAL A 261 17.47 -10.23 33.78
CA VAL A 261 17.39 -11.68 33.91
C VAL A 261 17.99 -12.12 35.25
N PHE A 262 17.35 -13.11 35.85
CA PHE A 262 17.73 -13.73 37.10
C PHE A 262 18.07 -15.21 36.84
N TYR A 263 18.96 -15.77 37.65
CA TYR A 263 19.35 -17.17 37.58
C TYR A 263 19.01 -17.86 38.90
N GLU A 264 18.20 -18.92 38.84
CA GLU A 264 17.76 -19.68 40.00
C GLU A 264 17.49 -21.14 39.57
N ASN A 265 17.94 -22.11 40.37
CA ASN A 265 17.70 -23.55 40.13
C ASN A 265 18.03 -24.00 38.69
N ASP A 266 19.21 -23.61 38.21
CA ASP A 266 19.73 -23.89 36.87
C ASP A 266 18.86 -23.39 35.71
N LYS A 267 18.04 -22.36 35.95
CA LYS A 267 17.21 -21.72 34.93
C LYS A 267 17.35 -20.21 34.95
N TYR A 268 17.34 -19.62 33.77
CA TYR A 268 17.24 -18.19 33.60
C TYR A 268 15.78 -17.78 33.50
N TYR A 269 15.41 -16.68 34.14
CA TYR A 269 14.07 -16.12 34.03
C TYR A 269 14.09 -14.60 34.12
N TYR A 270 13.04 -13.97 33.62
CA TYR A 270 12.78 -12.57 33.88
C TYR A 270 11.43 -12.40 34.58
N GLU A 271 11.24 -11.24 35.22
CA GLU A 271 10.00 -10.92 35.91
C GLU A 271 9.01 -10.29 34.94
N GLY A 272 8.03 -11.09 34.53
CA GLY A 272 7.01 -10.75 33.54
C GLY A 272 5.82 -9.99 34.11
N ALA A 273 4.63 -10.31 33.61
CA ALA A 273 3.40 -9.62 34.01
C ALA A 273 3.08 -9.79 35.51
N GLY A 274 2.55 -8.72 36.13
CA GLY A 274 2.01 -8.78 37.48
C GLY A 274 0.73 -9.63 37.56
N LEU A 275 0.39 -10.14 38.74
CA LEU A 275 -0.83 -10.93 38.94
C LEU A 275 -2.11 -10.08 39.10
N THR A 276 -2.14 -8.86 38.60
CA THR A 276 -3.27 -7.92 38.80
C THR A 276 -3.95 -7.60 37.47
N THR A 277 -5.26 -7.35 37.50
CA THR A 277 -6.03 -6.95 36.31
C THR A 277 -6.19 -5.42 36.28
N GLY A 278 -6.00 -4.81 35.11
CA GLY A 278 -6.22 -3.36 34.89
C GLY A 278 -7.67 -3.00 34.53
N GLY A 279 -7.98 -1.71 34.47
CA GLY A 279 -9.28 -1.19 34.02
C GLY A 279 -10.47 -1.46 34.96
N ALA A 280 -11.68 -1.15 34.50
CA ALA A 280 -12.92 -1.26 35.27
C ALA A 280 -13.22 -2.69 35.75
N GLY A 281 -12.82 -3.70 34.97
CA GLY A 281 -12.95 -5.12 35.34
C GLY A 281 -11.96 -5.61 36.40
N GLY A 282 -11.06 -4.75 36.89
CA GLY A 282 -10.04 -5.08 37.90
C GLY A 282 -10.47 -4.86 39.35
N THR A 283 -11.74 -4.51 39.60
CA THR A 283 -12.30 -4.34 40.96
C THR A 283 -12.73 -5.67 41.56
N LEU A 284 -12.65 -5.78 42.89
CA LEU A 284 -13.07 -6.97 43.63
C LEU A 284 -14.58 -7.19 43.55
N ASN A 285 -15.38 -6.12 43.60
CA ASN A 285 -16.84 -6.22 43.52
C ASN A 285 -17.32 -6.89 42.23
N ALA A 286 -16.61 -6.67 41.12
CA ALA A 286 -16.93 -7.29 39.83
C ALA A 286 -16.66 -8.81 39.82
N ARG A 287 -15.68 -9.29 40.60
CA ARG A 287 -15.37 -10.73 40.78
C ARG A 287 -14.88 -11.00 42.19
N ALA A 288 -15.83 -11.13 43.12
CA ALA A 288 -15.58 -11.23 44.55
C ALA A 288 -14.88 -12.53 44.99
N ASN A 289 -14.48 -13.42 44.08
CA ASN A 289 -13.76 -14.67 44.39
C ASN A 289 -12.23 -14.57 44.21
N LEU A 290 -11.70 -13.38 43.93
CA LEU A 290 -10.28 -13.16 43.59
C LEU A 290 -9.60 -12.12 44.52
N GLY A 291 -10.12 -12.00 45.75
CA GLY A 291 -9.67 -11.01 46.73
C GLY A 291 -8.73 -11.55 47.80
N TYR A 292 -8.33 -12.81 47.76
CA TYR A 292 -7.51 -13.43 48.82
C TYR A 292 -6.22 -12.64 49.09
N SER A 293 -5.72 -12.64 50.32
CA SER A 293 -4.41 -12.02 50.62
C SER A 293 -3.26 -13.00 50.41
N ILE A 294 -2.09 -12.46 50.09
CA ILE A 294 -0.85 -13.23 49.97
C ILE A 294 0.05 -12.85 51.13
N TYR A 295 0.38 -13.83 51.95
CA TYR A 295 1.28 -13.67 53.09
C TYR A 295 2.68 -14.04 52.63
N TYR A 296 3.63 -13.12 52.79
CA TYR A 296 5.03 -13.29 52.39
C TYR A 296 5.98 -13.05 53.55
N ASN A 297 6.86 -14.00 53.84
CA ASN A 297 7.89 -13.86 54.87
C ASN A 297 9.21 -13.39 54.23
N PRO A 298 9.65 -12.15 54.47
CA PRO A 298 10.85 -11.61 53.83
C PRO A 298 12.17 -12.23 54.33
N LYS A 299 12.15 -12.97 55.45
CA LYS A 299 13.35 -13.64 55.99
C LYS A 299 13.55 -15.01 55.37
N THR A 300 12.47 -15.79 55.23
CA THR A 300 12.52 -17.16 54.69
C THR A 300 12.22 -17.21 53.19
N LEU A 301 11.73 -16.11 52.62
CA LEU A 301 11.22 -16.00 51.25
C LEU A 301 9.97 -16.86 50.97
N ASP A 302 9.39 -17.49 51.99
CA ASP A 302 8.18 -18.28 51.86
C ASP A 302 6.93 -17.41 51.65
N PHE A 303 5.97 -17.91 50.87
CA PHE A 303 4.69 -17.26 50.66
C PHE A 303 3.53 -18.23 50.46
N LEU A 304 2.34 -17.77 50.83
CA LEU A 304 1.09 -18.51 50.77
C LEU A 304 -0.07 -17.55 50.46
N GLY A 305 -0.93 -17.94 49.53
CA GLY A 305 -2.24 -17.29 49.38
C GLY A 305 -3.21 -17.84 50.42
N VAL A 306 -4.02 -16.98 51.02
CA VAL A 306 -5.01 -17.36 52.03
C VAL A 306 -6.35 -16.66 51.74
N ASP A 307 -7.45 -17.42 51.73
CA ASP A 307 -8.81 -16.90 51.64
C ASP A 307 -9.19 -16.25 52.99
N ASP A 308 -8.92 -14.96 53.15
CA ASP A 308 -9.04 -14.22 54.40
C ASP A 308 -9.99 -13.03 54.32
N TYR A 309 -11.06 -13.16 53.53
CA TYR A 309 -12.03 -12.07 53.31
C TYR A 309 -13.46 -12.57 53.09
N ASP A 310 -14.45 -11.71 53.35
CA ASP A 310 -15.86 -12.01 53.14
C ASP A 310 -16.29 -11.69 51.70
N LYS A 311 -16.56 -12.74 50.91
CA LYS A 311 -16.96 -12.64 49.50
C LYS A 311 -18.32 -11.98 49.28
N LYS A 312 -19.22 -11.98 50.28
CA LYS A 312 -20.51 -11.28 50.19
C LYS A 312 -20.30 -9.79 50.42
N LEU A 313 -19.57 -9.41 51.47
CA LEU A 313 -19.24 -8.00 51.73
C LEU A 313 -18.38 -7.40 50.62
N ALA A 314 -17.46 -8.18 50.05
CA ALA A 314 -16.65 -7.78 48.91
C ALA A 314 -17.44 -7.48 47.63
N LYS A 315 -18.75 -7.81 47.54
CA LYS A 315 -19.60 -7.39 46.41
C LYS A 315 -20.14 -5.98 46.58
N SER A 316 -20.30 -5.51 47.82
CA SER A 316 -21.04 -4.28 48.15
C SER A 316 -20.21 -3.24 48.91
N SER A 317 -19.04 -3.60 49.45
CA SER A 317 -18.18 -2.71 50.24
C SER A 317 -16.79 -2.61 49.62
N ASN A 318 -16.24 -1.40 49.64
CA ASN A 318 -14.84 -1.13 49.28
C ASN A 318 -13.96 -0.84 50.51
N ASP A 319 -14.52 -0.97 51.72
CA ASP A 319 -13.77 -0.81 52.96
C ASP A 319 -12.96 -2.07 53.25
N GLU A 320 -11.65 -1.93 53.20
CA GLU A 320 -10.69 -3.01 53.41
C GLU A 320 -10.78 -3.60 54.82
N ASN A 321 -11.05 -2.77 55.84
CA ASN A 321 -11.12 -3.22 57.24
C ASN A 321 -12.41 -3.99 57.54
N LEU A 322 -13.45 -3.79 56.73
CA LEU A 322 -14.71 -4.53 56.83
C LEU A 322 -14.68 -5.83 56.02
N VAL A 323 -13.97 -5.84 54.89
CA VAL A 323 -13.97 -6.95 53.94
C VAL A 323 -12.97 -8.04 54.34
N TYR A 324 -11.80 -7.65 54.87
CA TYR A 324 -10.71 -8.59 55.18
C TYR A 324 -10.61 -8.91 56.68
N ASN A 325 -10.18 -10.14 56.98
CA ASN A 325 -9.89 -10.61 58.33
C ASN A 325 -8.47 -11.20 58.40
N ASP A 326 -7.54 -10.41 58.90
CA ASP A 326 -6.11 -10.74 58.85
C ASP A 326 -5.71 -11.92 59.75
N ARG A 327 -4.89 -12.81 59.19
CA ARG A 327 -4.33 -13.98 59.86
C ARG A 327 -3.23 -13.58 60.85
N GLN A 328 -3.65 -13.30 62.08
CA GLN A 328 -2.77 -12.90 63.18
C GLN A 328 -1.68 -13.94 63.50
N ASP A 329 -1.95 -15.22 63.28
CA ASP A 329 -0.98 -16.30 63.46
C ASP A 329 0.20 -16.21 62.48
N LEU A 330 -0.05 -15.83 61.22
CA LEU A 330 0.98 -15.63 60.20
C LEU A 330 1.75 -14.32 60.45
N LEU A 331 1.06 -13.26 60.87
CA LEU A 331 1.71 -12.00 61.24
C LEU A 331 2.71 -12.18 62.40
N LYS A 332 2.34 -12.95 63.43
CA LYS A 332 3.24 -13.29 64.55
C LYS A 332 4.48 -14.08 64.11
N GLN A 333 4.36 -14.88 63.05
CA GLN A 333 5.48 -15.61 62.44
C GLN A 333 6.35 -14.73 61.53
N GLY A 334 6.03 -13.44 61.38
CA GLY A 334 6.81 -12.47 60.61
C GLY A 334 6.41 -12.36 59.14
N TYR A 335 5.29 -12.94 58.72
CA TYR A 335 4.74 -12.72 57.38
C TYR A 335 4.20 -11.30 57.24
N LYS A 336 4.28 -10.78 56.02
CA LYS A 336 3.72 -9.50 55.61
C LYS A 336 2.59 -9.73 54.61
N ILE A 337 1.53 -8.93 54.71
CA ILE A 337 0.35 -9.05 53.87
C ILE A 337 0.55 -8.29 52.55
N ILE A 338 0.23 -8.94 51.45
CA ILE A 338 0.19 -8.38 50.10
C ILE A 338 -1.24 -8.56 49.59
N ARG A 339 -1.94 -7.44 49.38
CA ARG A 339 -3.29 -7.41 48.83
C ARG A 339 -3.28 -6.91 47.38
N PRO A 340 -4.32 -7.20 46.59
CA PRO A 340 -4.47 -6.59 45.28
C PRO A 340 -4.46 -5.05 45.37
N PRO A 341 -3.73 -4.34 44.49
CA PRO A 341 -3.72 -2.89 44.49
C PRO A 341 -5.13 -2.31 44.24
N LYS A 342 -5.53 -1.30 45.02
CA LYS A 342 -6.81 -0.60 44.86
C LYS A 342 -6.99 -0.02 43.45
N LYS A 343 -8.24 0.05 43.00
CA LYS A 343 -8.66 0.64 41.72
C LYS A 343 -9.52 1.86 41.99
N GLY A 344 -8.87 3.03 42.10
CA GLY A 344 -9.52 4.24 42.58
C GLY A 344 -9.99 4.04 44.02
N VAL A 345 -11.29 4.24 44.27
CA VAL A 345 -11.93 3.99 45.58
C VAL A 345 -12.24 2.51 45.82
N GLY A 346 -12.16 1.65 44.80
CA GLY A 346 -12.52 0.24 44.89
C GLY A 346 -11.37 -0.67 45.34
N LEU A 347 -11.71 -1.76 46.02
CA LEU A 347 -10.75 -2.84 46.29
C LEU A 347 -10.36 -3.53 44.97
N GLY A 348 -9.08 -3.87 44.82
CA GLY A 348 -8.58 -4.57 43.64
C GLY A 348 -8.78 -6.08 43.72
N ARG A 349 -8.52 -6.79 42.63
CA ARG A 349 -8.48 -8.26 42.61
C ARG A 349 -7.23 -8.84 41.92
N TRP A 350 -6.93 -10.09 42.27
CA TRP A 350 -5.95 -10.89 41.55
C TRP A 350 -6.51 -11.42 40.22
N THR A 351 -5.61 -11.87 39.36
CA THR A 351 -5.94 -12.49 38.06
C THR A 351 -6.17 -13.99 38.18
N TRP A 352 -5.53 -14.63 39.15
CA TRP A 352 -5.63 -16.07 39.41
C TRP A 352 -6.52 -16.34 40.61
N ALA A 353 -7.21 -17.48 40.59
CA ALA A 353 -7.88 -18.01 41.78
C ALA A 353 -6.84 -18.50 42.80
N LEU A 354 -7.26 -18.59 44.07
CA LEU A 354 -6.40 -18.98 45.17
C LEU A 354 -5.68 -20.32 44.92
N ASP A 355 -6.42 -21.34 44.49
CA ASP A 355 -5.86 -22.66 44.23
C ASP A 355 -4.85 -22.63 43.08
N THR A 356 -5.13 -21.85 42.03
CA THR A 356 -4.20 -21.64 40.92
C THR A 356 -2.92 -20.99 41.40
N PHE A 357 -3.00 -19.96 42.26
CA PHE A 357 -1.83 -19.31 42.84
C PHE A 357 -1.00 -20.27 43.70
N ASN A 358 -1.64 -20.98 44.63
CA ASN A 358 -0.96 -21.90 45.53
C ASN A 358 -0.37 -23.13 44.81
N SER A 359 -0.94 -23.55 43.68
CA SER A 359 -0.42 -24.65 42.85
C SER A 359 0.76 -24.24 41.96
N ASN A 360 0.94 -22.93 41.71
CA ASN A 360 1.92 -22.40 40.75
C ASN A 360 3.00 -21.54 41.44
N LYS A 361 3.33 -21.79 42.71
CA LYS A 361 4.32 -21.00 43.47
C LYS A 361 5.70 -20.98 42.80
N ASN A 362 6.09 -22.05 42.11
CA ASN A 362 7.36 -22.18 41.41
C ASN A 362 7.59 -21.12 40.31
N ILE A 363 6.51 -20.53 39.78
CA ILE A 363 6.57 -19.50 38.73
C ILE A 363 6.18 -18.11 39.22
N ILE A 364 6.22 -17.89 40.54
CA ILE A 364 5.93 -16.59 41.16
C ILE A 364 7.21 -15.95 41.69
N SER A 365 7.38 -14.66 41.44
CA SER A 365 8.40 -13.80 42.06
C SER A 365 7.71 -12.70 42.88
N ILE A 366 8.22 -12.44 44.09
CA ILE A 366 7.79 -11.33 44.94
C ILE A 366 8.95 -10.36 45.07
N LYS A 367 8.73 -9.11 44.66
CA LYS A 367 9.76 -8.07 44.68
C LYS A 367 9.23 -6.78 45.27
N LYS A 368 10.11 -5.80 45.48
CA LYS A 368 9.71 -4.45 45.86
C LYS A 368 9.62 -3.54 44.64
N ASN A 369 8.58 -2.71 44.60
CA ASN A 369 8.48 -1.63 43.63
C ASN A 369 9.30 -0.40 44.08
N SER A 370 9.27 0.68 43.29
CA SER A 370 9.95 1.95 43.60
C SER A 370 9.43 2.63 44.88
N ARG A 371 8.22 2.28 45.34
CA ARG A 371 7.61 2.75 46.59
C ARG A 371 7.93 1.84 47.78
N ASN A 372 8.83 0.86 47.61
CA ASN A 372 9.23 -0.10 48.62
C ASN A 372 8.08 -1.06 49.07
N GLU A 373 7.02 -1.16 48.26
CA GLU A 373 5.89 -2.07 48.48
C GLU A 373 6.13 -3.41 47.77
N TYR A 374 5.67 -4.51 48.36
CA TYR A 374 5.77 -5.81 47.73
C TYR A 374 4.77 -5.96 46.58
N VAL A 375 5.27 -6.41 45.44
CA VAL A 375 4.50 -6.69 44.24
C VAL A 375 4.82 -8.09 43.73
N ILE A 376 3.83 -8.71 43.09
CA ILE A 376 3.90 -10.09 42.65
C ILE A 376 3.91 -10.14 41.13
N CYS A 377 4.91 -10.83 40.60
CA CYS A 377 5.14 -11.01 39.17
C CYS A 377 5.22 -12.49 38.84
N LYS A 378 4.92 -12.85 37.59
CA LYS A 378 5.20 -14.18 37.06
C LYS A 378 6.65 -14.28 36.60
N LYS A 379 7.30 -15.40 36.89
CA LYS A 379 8.58 -15.78 36.29
C LYS A 379 8.32 -16.28 34.88
N GLU A 380 9.03 -15.71 33.92
CA GLU A 380 9.02 -16.18 32.53
C GLU A 380 10.43 -16.66 32.20
N PHE A 381 10.55 -17.96 31.93
CA PHE A 381 11.85 -18.62 31.75
C PHE A 381 12.41 -18.36 30.35
N LEU A 382 13.73 -18.33 30.26
CA LEU A 382 14.51 -18.05 29.06
C LEU A 382 15.55 -19.13 28.83
N ASP A 383 15.83 -19.41 27.55
CA ASP A 383 16.92 -20.28 27.16
C ASP A 383 18.27 -19.56 27.29
N LYS A 384 19.33 -20.31 27.57
CA LYS A 384 20.69 -19.76 27.82
C LYS A 384 21.22 -18.91 26.65
N ASN A 385 20.85 -19.25 25.41
CA ASN A 385 21.24 -18.50 24.21
C ASN A 385 20.59 -17.11 24.11
N GLN A 386 19.49 -16.86 24.83
CA GLN A 386 18.80 -15.57 24.86
C GLN A 386 19.40 -14.60 25.89
N VAL A 387 20.25 -15.11 26.79
CA VAL A 387 20.78 -14.36 27.92
C VAL A 387 22.16 -13.82 27.60
N LYS A 388 22.34 -12.52 27.88
CA LYS A 388 23.61 -11.80 27.78
C LYS A 388 24.01 -11.34 29.17
N GLN A 389 25.31 -11.07 29.34
CA GLN A 389 25.87 -10.54 30.59
C GLN A 389 26.49 -9.17 30.29
N ASN A 390 26.20 -8.17 31.13
CA ASN A 390 26.83 -6.85 31.02
C ASN A 390 28.20 -6.82 31.74
N GLU A 391 28.94 -5.73 31.59
CA GLU A 391 30.27 -5.56 32.19
C GLU A 391 30.25 -5.63 33.74
N ASN A 392 29.11 -5.30 34.35
CA ASN A 392 28.89 -5.39 35.79
C ASN A 392 28.52 -6.80 36.26
N GLY A 393 28.49 -7.79 35.36
CA GLY A 393 28.15 -9.18 35.65
C GLY A 393 26.64 -9.47 35.76
N GLU A 394 25.77 -8.50 35.46
CA GLU A 394 24.31 -8.71 35.50
C GLU A 394 23.80 -9.34 34.19
N PHE A 395 22.86 -10.28 34.33
CA PHE A 395 22.22 -10.91 33.19
C PHE A 395 21.05 -10.07 32.65
N TYR A 396 20.93 -10.01 31.33
CA TYR A 396 19.82 -9.37 30.64
C TYR A 396 19.45 -10.15 29.37
N ALA A 397 18.23 -9.94 28.88
CA ALA A 397 17.78 -10.48 27.61
C ALA A 397 17.04 -9.39 26.82
N ILE A 398 17.12 -9.48 25.49
CA ILE A 398 16.36 -8.62 24.58
C ILE A 398 15.24 -9.45 24.01
N LEU A 399 14.00 -9.14 24.38
CA LEU A 399 12.82 -9.87 23.95
C LEU A 399 12.09 -9.10 22.85
N ASP A 400 11.61 -9.81 21.85
CA ASP A 400 10.74 -9.24 20.83
C ASP A 400 9.29 -9.31 21.29
N LYS A 401 8.70 -8.15 21.58
CA LYS A 401 7.29 -8.03 21.92
C LYS A 401 6.50 -7.47 20.74
N LEU A 402 5.68 -8.32 20.11
CA LEU A 402 4.75 -7.90 19.06
C LEU A 402 3.71 -6.93 19.62
N SER A 403 3.75 -5.69 19.15
CA SER A 403 2.84 -4.63 19.57
C SER A 403 2.31 -3.88 18.35
N PRO A 404 1.15 -3.20 18.44
CA PRO A 404 0.74 -2.24 17.42
C PRO A 404 1.86 -1.23 17.16
N ALA A 405 1.99 -0.80 15.90
CA ALA A 405 2.98 0.21 15.53
C ALA A 405 2.73 1.52 16.30
N ARG A 406 3.83 2.16 16.73
CA ARG A 406 3.76 3.52 17.27
C ARG A 406 3.53 4.50 16.12
N ASN A 407 2.80 5.58 16.39
CA ASN A 407 2.61 6.69 15.47
C ASN A 407 3.84 7.61 15.35
N VAL A 408 4.89 7.38 16.14
CA VAL A 408 6.18 8.08 16.00
C VAL A 408 7.24 7.07 15.54
N ILE A 409 7.94 7.42 14.46
CA ILE A 409 9.07 6.67 13.91
C ILE A 409 10.35 7.39 14.29
N GLU A 410 11.09 6.80 15.21
CA GLU A 410 12.36 7.31 15.75
C GLU A 410 13.53 6.44 15.28
N ASN A 411 14.76 6.94 15.43
CA ASN A 411 16.00 6.19 15.15
C ASN A 411 16.19 5.78 13.67
N ILE A 412 15.59 6.53 12.74
CA ILE A 412 15.82 6.39 11.30
C ILE A 412 16.12 7.80 10.77
N GLY A 413 17.40 8.16 10.73
CA GLY A 413 17.81 9.48 10.25
C GLY A 413 17.69 9.62 8.73
N GLY A 414 17.28 10.79 8.23
CA GLY A 414 17.18 11.09 6.81
C GLY A 414 18.52 10.97 6.07
N GLY A 415 19.63 11.28 6.76
CA GLY A 415 20.98 11.11 6.21
C GLY A 415 21.35 9.65 5.88
N ASN A 416 20.64 8.67 6.44
CA ASN A 416 20.89 7.25 6.15
C ASN A 416 20.60 6.92 4.69
N GLY A 417 19.53 7.48 4.09
CA GLY A 417 19.21 7.24 2.69
C GLY A 417 20.30 7.74 1.76
N THR A 418 20.84 8.94 2.02
CA THR A 418 21.98 9.49 1.27
C THR A 418 23.19 8.58 1.37
N LYS A 419 23.51 8.08 2.58
CA LYS A 419 24.63 7.16 2.78
C LYS A 419 24.44 5.85 2.01
N GLU A 420 23.26 5.23 2.12
CA GLU A 420 22.93 3.97 1.45
C GLU A 420 23.08 4.06 -0.08
N VAL A 421 22.60 5.16 -0.67
CA VAL A 421 22.76 5.41 -2.11
C VAL A 421 24.20 5.68 -2.47
N ASN A 422 24.92 6.51 -1.71
CA ASN A 422 26.31 6.82 -1.99
C ASN A 422 27.19 5.55 -1.90
N ASP A 423 26.94 4.66 -0.95
CA ASP A 423 27.64 3.38 -0.81
C ASP A 423 27.32 2.41 -1.97
N LEU A 424 26.18 2.57 -2.63
CA LEU A 424 25.79 1.77 -3.80
C LEU A 424 26.39 2.30 -5.12
N PHE A 425 26.52 3.62 -5.24
CA PHE A 425 27.04 4.29 -6.43
C PHE A 425 28.51 4.67 -6.35
N ASN A 426 29.10 4.65 -5.15
CA ASN A 426 30.39 5.23 -4.79
C ASN A 426 30.50 6.75 -5.07
N GLN A 427 29.37 7.44 -5.20
CA GLN A 427 29.28 8.89 -5.42
C GLN A 427 27.86 9.38 -5.16
N LYS A 428 27.70 10.71 -5.07
CA LYS A 428 26.39 11.34 -4.81
C LYS A 428 25.58 11.47 -6.10
N ILE A 429 24.57 10.61 -6.27
CA ILE A 429 23.69 10.57 -7.45
C ILE A 429 22.29 11.14 -7.17
N PHE A 430 21.76 10.96 -5.97
CA PHE A 430 20.45 11.47 -5.59
C PHE A 430 20.53 12.54 -4.52
N ASN A 431 19.57 13.45 -4.53
CA ASN A 431 19.34 14.40 -3.45
C ASN A 431 18.23 13.87 -2.54
N ASN A 432 18.53 13.75 -1.24
CA ASN A 432 17.58 13.40 -0.18
C ASN A 432 16.74 12.11 -0.42
N PRO A 433 17.32 10.99 -0.87
CA PRO A 433 16.56 9.74 -1.02
C PRO A 433 16.02 9.28 0.35
N LYS A 434 14.79 8.76 0.36
CA LYS A 434 14.20 8.18 1.58
C LYS A 434 15.04 6.99 2.07
N PRO A 435 15.27 6.83 3.40
CA PRO A 435 16.03 5.70 3.93
C PRO A 435 15.35 4.35 3.71
N LEU A 436 16.12 3.34 3.34
CA LEU A 436 15.64 1.98 3.11
C LEU A 436 14.90 1.41 4.33
N LYS A 437 15.46 1.65 5.53
CA LYS A 437 14.88 1.18 6.80
C LYS A 437 13.50 1.78 7.08
N LEU A 438 13.22 2.99 6.61
CA LEU A 438 11.90 3.61 6.76
C LEU A 438 10.87 2.82 5.95
N ILE A 439 11.16 2.56 4.67
CA ILE A 439 10.23 1.88 3.77
C ILE A 439 10.06 0.40 4.16
N ASN A 440 11.15 -0.29 4.53
CA ASN A 440 11.06 -1.66 5.07
C ASN A 440 10.12 -1.76 6.26
N ARG A 441 10.14 -0.77 7.17
CA ARG A 441 9.25 -0.73 8.33
C ARG A 441 7.77 -0.61 7.90
N LEU A 442 7.48 0.15 6.85
CA LEU A 442 6.11 0.31 6.33
C LEU A 442 5.65 -0.97 5.60
N ILE A 443 6.54 -1.60 4.84
CA ILE A 443 6.30 -2.89 4.17
C ILE A 443 6.02 -3.98 5.21
N GLU A 444 6.86 -4.11 6.25
CA GLU A 444 6.68 -5.07 7.35
C GLU A 444 5.32 -4.86 8.06
N LEU A 445 4.92 -3.61 8.26
CA LEU A 445 3.66 -3.26 8.91
C LEU A 445 2.42 -3.63 8.08
N SER A 446 2.49 -3.56 6.76
CA SER A 446 1.30 -3.54 5.90
C SER A 446 1.20 -4.65 4.86
N THR A 447 2.25 -5.46 4.67
CA THR A 447 2.30 -6.46 3.61
C THR A 447 2.79 -7.82 4.10
N ASN A 448 2.36 -8.86 3.40
CA ASN A 448 2.77 -10.24 3.54
C ASN A 448 3.35 -10.75 2.22
N GLU A 449 3.75 -12.01 2.19
CA GLU A 449 4.23 -12.70 0.99
C GLU A 449 3.20 -12.64 -0.17
N GLY A 450 3.68 -12.37 -1.38
CA GLY A 450 2.86 -12.31 -2.61
C GLY A 450 2.16 -10.97 -2.87
N ASP A 451 2.15 -10.06 -1.90
CA ASP A 451 1.50 -8.74 -2.03
C ASP A 451 2.19 -7.84 -3.07
N ILE A 452 1.42 -6.92 -3.65
CA ILE A 452 1.91 -5.94 -4.62
C ILE A 452 2.05 -4.57 -3.94
N ILE A 453 3.23 -3.97 -4.09
CA ILE A 453 3.55 -2.63 -3.61
C ILE A 453 3.68 -1.70 -4.82
N LEU A 454 2.97 -0.57 -4.81
CA LEU A 454 3.04 0.45 -5.85
C LEU A 454 3.67 1.73 -5.32
N ASP A 455 4.58 2.30 -6.11
CA ASP A 455 5.15 3.63 -5.88
C ASP A 455 5.20 4.40 -7.20
N PHE A 456 4.24 5.32 -7.37
CA PHE A 456 4.14 6.15 -8.57
C PHE A 456 4.83 7.51 -8.45
N PHE A 457 5.66 7.69 -7.41
CA PHE A 457 6.64 8.76 -7.25
C PHE A 457 7.99 8.14 -6.88
N ALA A 458 8.47 7.25 -7.73
CA ALA A 458 9.60 6.36 -7.42
C ALA A 458 10.83 7.10 -6.91
N GLY A 459 11.13 8.27 -7.48
CA GLY A 459 12.32 9.06 -7.20
C GLY A 459 13.55 8.18 -7.29
N SER A 460 14.25 8.02 -6.18
CA SER A 460 15.44 7.17 -6.17
C SER A 460 15.20 5.66 -6.27
N GLY A 461 13.96 5.16 -6.25
CA GLY A 461 13.68 3.72 -6.29
C GLY A 461 13.89 3.00 -4.95
N THR A 462 13.82 3.73 -3.83
CA THR A 462 13.96 3.16 -2.48
C THR A 462 12.92 2.06 -2.24
N THR A 463 11.68 2.22 -2.74
CA THR A 463 10.61 1.23 -2.55
C THR A 463 10.91 -0.11 -3.22
N ALA A 464 11.45 -0.12 -4.44
CA ALA A 464 11.92 -1.36 -5.09
C ALA A 464 12.99 -2.06 -4.25
N HIS A 465 14.02 -1.31 -3.84
CA HIS A 465 15.10 -1.85 -3.02
C HIS A 465 14.55 -2.44 -1.70
N ALA A 466 13.60 -1.76 -1.06
CA ALA A 466 12.95 -2.20 0.17
C ALA A 466 12.18 -3.53 0.00
N VAL A 467 11.44 -3.67 -1.11
CA VAL A 467 10.74 -4.91 -1.45
C VAL A 467 11.73 -6.06 -1.65
N LEU A 468 12.82 -5.84 -2.39
CA LEU A 468 13.82 -6.88 -2.64
C LEU A 468 14.54 -7.33 -1.34
N GLU A 469 14.92 -6.39 -0.47
CA GLU A 469 15.53 -6.74 0.84
C GLU A 469 14.54 -7.42 1.79
N SER A 470 13.25 -7.09 1.70
CA SER A 470 12.20 -7.77 2.47
C SER A 470 12.03 -9.22 2.00
N ASN A 471 12.00 -9.46 0.67
CA ASN A 471 11.95 -10.82 0.11
C ASN A 471 13.19 -11.64 0.51
N LYS A 472 14.38 -11.04 0.46
CA LYS A 472 15.62 -11.66 0.94
C LYS A 472 15.55 -12.04 2.41
N SER A 473 15.10 -11.12 3.26
CA SER A 473 14.98 -11.37 4.70
C SER A 473 14.03 -12.52 5.01
N ASP A 474 12.89 -12.58 4.32
CA ASP A 474 11.89 -13.64 4.53
C ASP A 474 12.38 -14.99 3.99
N TYR A 475 13.04 -15.00 2.82
CA TYR A 475 13.68 -16.20 2.28
C TYR A 475 14.76 -16.78 3.20
N GLN A 476 15.57 -15.92 3.82
CA GLN A 476 16.62 -16.35 4.77
C GLN A 476 16.02 -16.95 6.04
N LYS A 477 14.98 -16.32 6.63
CA LYS A 477 14.28 -16.87 7.81
C LYS A 477 13.71 -18.26 7.54
N LEU A 478 13.15 -18.48 6.35
CA LEU A 478 12.63 -19.78 5.94
C LEU A 478 13.76 -20.83 5.81
N SER A 479 14.93 -20.42 5.31
CA SER A 479 16.08 -21.29 5.12
C SER A 479 16.77 -21.70 6.45
N GLU A 480 16.76 -20.83 7.45
CA GLU A 480 17.39 -21.07 8.76
C GLU A 480 16.52 -21.87 9.74
N GLY A 481 15.19 -21.84 9.59
CA GLY A 481 14.23 -22.44 10.53
C GLY A 481 14.11 -23.97 10.51
N GLY A 482 14.97 -24.69 9.77
CA GLY A 482 14.90 -26.15 9.68
C GLY A 482 13.59 -26.68 9.09
N GLY A 483 12.81 -25.83 8.43
CA GLY A 483 11.61 -26.21 7.71
C GLY A 483 11.97 -27.14 6.57
N LEU A 484 11.89 -28.45 6.81
CA LEU A 484 11.63 -29.39 5.74
C LEU A 484 10.48 -28.79 4.93
N PHE A 485 10.66 -28.65 3.62
CA PHE A 485 9.54 -28.81 2.70
C PHE A 485 8.96 -30.20 2.99
N ASN A 486 8.09 -30.30 4.01
CA ASN A 486 7.26 -31.45 4.29
C ASN A 486 6.21 -31.48 3.19
N GLY A 487 6.64 -31.95 2.02
CA GLY A 487 5.83 -32.40 0.89
C GLY A 487 4.51 -31.68 0.71
N LEU A 488 4.54 -30.45 0.20
CA LEU A 488 3.51 -29.85 -0.67
C LEU A 488 4.05 -28.50 -1.18
N ASN A 489 4.39 -28.48 -2.47
CA ASN A 489 4.81 -27.38 -3.34
C ASN A 489 4.11 -26.01 -3.13
N ALA A 490 4.34 -25.30 -2.03
CA ALA A 490 4.07 -23.87 -1.97
C ALA A 490 5.37 -23.13 -2.30
N ALA A 491 5.54 -22.72 -3.56
CA ALA A 491 6.63 -21.83 -3.96
C ALA A 491 6.59 -20.57 -3.11
N PHE A 492 7.74 -20.16 -2.55
CA PHE A 492 7.88 -18.88 -1.84
C PHE A 492 7.26 -17.75 -2.67
N LYS A 493 6.29 -17.04 -2.08
CA LYS A 493 5.57 -15.98 -2.80
C LYS A 493 6.25 -14.65 -2.53
N GLU A 494 7.11 -14.27 -3.46
CA GLU A 494 7.79 -12.98 -3.42
C GLU A 494 6.79 -11.82 -3.48
N ARG A 495 7.00 -10.80 -2.63
CA ARG A 495 6.34 -9.50 -2.80
C ARG A 495 6.78 -8.91 -4.14
N ARG A 496 5.87 -8.19 -4.80
CA ARG A 496 6.10 -7.57 -6.11
C ARG A 496 6.08 -6.06 -5.98
N PHE A 497 6.82 -5.38 -6.85
CA PHE A 497 6.79 -3.92 -6.92
C PHE A 497 6.34 -3.46 -8.30
N ILE A 498 5.64 -2.33 -8.32
CA ILE A 498 5.37 -1.53 -9.52
C ILE A 498 5.87 -0.12 -9.20
N LEU A 499 6.84 0.39 -9.95
CA LEU A 499 7.28 1.77 -9.85
C LEU A 499 6.91 2.56 -11.09
N VAL A 500 6.59 3.84 -10.89
CA VAL A 500 6.48 4.81 -11.97
C VAL A 500 7.42 5.97 -11.71
N GLN A 501 8.24 6.28 -12.70
CA GLN A 501 9.16 7.41 -12.67
C GLN A 501 9.05 8.21 -13.95
N LEU A 502 8.84 9.52 -13.81
CA LEU A 502 8.87 10.45 -14.92
C LEU A 502 10.27 10.51 -15.52
N ASP A 503 10.36 10.62 -16.85
CA ASP A 503 11.62 10.81 -17.59
C ASP A 503 12.15 12.25 -17.48
N GLU A 504 12.21 12.77 -16.26
CA GLU A 504 12.67 14.12 -15.95
C GLU A 504 14.16 14.25 -16.25
N LYS A 505 14.52 15.19 -17.12
CA LYS A 505 15.91 15.40 -17.54
C LYS A 505 16.74 16.03 -16.42
N ILE A 506 17.94 15.50 -16.22
CA ILE A 506 18.86 15.99 -15.19
C ILE A 506 19.50 17.29 -15.68
N ASP A 507 19.35 18.38 -14.92
CA ASP A 507 20.01 19.64 -15.23
C ASP A 507 21.53 19.54 -14.94
N PRO A 508 22.41 19.64 -15.95
CA PRO A 508 23.86 19.53 -15.76
C PRO A 508 24.45 20.62 -14.85
N LYS A 509 23.75 21.75 -14.67
CA LYS A 509 24.20 22.84 -13.80
C LYS A 509 23.88 22.58 -12.33
N LYS A 510 22.76 21.91 -12.05
CA LYS A 510 22.30 21.64 -10.68
C LYS A 510 22.83 20.30 -10.16
N ASP A 511 22.77 19.27 -10.99
CA ASP A 511 23.03 17.88 -10.60
C ASP A 511 24.11 17.24 -11.49
N LYS A 512 25.23 17.96 -11.64
CA LYS A 512 26.37 17.57 -12.49
C LYS A 512 26.84 16.13 -12.26
N SER A 513 26.96 15.70 -10.99
CA SER A 513 27.44 14.34 -10.67
C SER A 513 26.52 13.25 -11.22
N ALA A 514 25.20 13.47 -11.18
CA ALA A 514 24.24 12.51 -11.71
C ALA A 514 24.21 12.55 -13.24
N HIS A 515 24.23 13.76 -13.81
CA HIS A 515 24.28 13.96 -15.25
C HIS A 515 25.52 13.31 -15.89
N ASP A 516 26.72 13.58 -15.34
CA ASP A 516 27.99 13.02 -15.83
C ASP A 516 28.03 11.50 -15.65
N PHE A 517 27.42 10.96 -14.59
CA PHE A 517 27.29 9.52 -14.41
C PHE A 517 26.42 8.88 -15.49
N CYS A 518 25.25 9.45 -15.80
CA CYS A 518 24.39 8.96 -16.88
C CYS A 518 25.11 8.97 -18.23
N LEU A 519 25.79 10.08 -18.57
CA LEU A 519 26.52 10.19 -19.84
C LEU A 519 27.70 9.22 -19.92
N ASN A 520 28.57 9.24 -18.90
CA ASN A 520 29.88 8.58 -19.00
C ASN A 520 29.86 7.11 -18.56
N THR A 521 28.93 6.74 -17.68
CA THR A 521 28.83 5.36 -17.14
C THR A 521 27.67 4.60 -17.73
N LEU A 522 26.49 5.21 -17.81
CA LEU A 522 25.29 4.56 -18.36
C LEU A 522 25.19 4.69 -19.89
N ASN A 523 26.03 5.53 -20.51
CA ASN A 523 25.95 5.87 -21.94
C ASN A 523 24.55 6.39 -22.36
N SER A 524 23.82 7.01 -21.43
CA SER A 524 22.51 7.60 -21.72
C SER A 524 22.69 8.86 -22.55
N THR A 525 22.08 8.90 -23.73
CA THR A 525 22.12 10.08 -24.62
C THR A 525 21.28 11.24 -24.10
N SER A 526 20.36 10.97 -23.17
CA SER A 526 19.47 11.98 -22.60
C SER A 526 19.26 11.75 -21.10
N PRO A 527 20.28 12.06 -20.28
CA PRO A 527 20.30 11.81 -18.84
C PRO A 527 19.00 12.20 -18.13
N SER A 528 18.38 11.23 -17.47
CA SER A 528 17.16 11.46 -16.71
C SER A 528 17.18 10.83 -15.32
N ILE A 529 16.26 11.26 -14.47
CA ILE A 529 16.02 10.64 -13.17
C ILE A 529 15.67 9.16 -13.34
N PHE A 530 14.92 8.79 -14.38
CA PHE A 530 14.60 7.40 -14.68
C PHE A 530 15.86 6.52 -14.83
N ASP A 531 16.89 7.01 -15.54
CA ASP A 531 18.13 6.25 -15.76
C ASP A 531 18.80 5.86 -14.44
N ILE A 532 18.92 6.81 -13.51
CA ILE A 532 19.54 6.58 -12.19
C ILE A 532 18.64 5.78 -11.24
N THR A 533 17.32 5.87 -11.39
CA THR A 533 16.35 5.02 -10.67
C THR A 533 16.51 3.57 -11.11
N GLU A 534 16.51 3.33 -12.42
CA GLU A 534 16.68 2.00 -13.02
C GLU A 534 18.01 1.38 -12.57
N GLU A 535 19.10 2.14 -12.67
CA GLU A 535 20.43 1.68 -12.26
C GLU A 535 20.53 1.35 -10.77
N ARG A 536 19.87 2.12 -9.89
CA ARG A 536 19.84 1.78 -8.46
C ARG A 536 19.21 0.42 -8.24
N ILE A 537 18.07 0.16 -8.89
CA ILE A 537 17.34 -1.11 -8.75
C ILE A 537 18.21 -2.25 -9.26
N LYS A 538 18.87 -2.10 -10.42
CA LYS A 538 19.83 -3.08 -10.96
C LYS A 538 20.96 -3.39 -9.96
N ARG A 539 21.60 -2.38 -9.38
CA ARG A 539 22.70 -2.56 -8.40
C ARG A 539 22.24 -3.21 -7.10
N ALA A 540 21.08 -2.79 -6.58
CA ALA A 540 20.50 -3.39 -5.38
C ALA A 540 20.16 -4.86 -5.62
N GLY A 541 19.51 -5.15 -6.75
CA GLY A 541 19.16 -6.51 -7.17
C GLY A 541 20.40 -7.41 -7.32
N ALA A 542 21.48 -6.91 -7.94
CA ALA A 542 22.73 -7.65 -8.07
C ALA A 542 23.32 -8.06 -6.72
N LYS A 543 23.42 -7.11 -5.76
CA LYS A 543 23.90 -7.41 -4.39
C LYS A 543 23.02 -8.44 -3.68
N ILE A 544 21.71 -8.40 -3.89
CA ILE A 544 20.78 -9.38 -3.29
C ILE A 544 20.92 -10.74 -3.96
N LYS A 545 21.12 -10.79 -5.28
CA LYS A 545 21.31 -12.03 -6.04
C LYS A 545 22.54 -12.80 -5.59
N GLU A 546 23.63 -12.10 -5.26
CA GLU A 546 24.85 -12.70 -4.70
C GLU A 546 24.55 -13.44 -3.39
N ALA A 547 23.69 -12.89 -2.54
CA ALA A 547 23.31 -13.50 -1.26
C ALA A 547 22.19 -14.55 -1.39
N CYS A 548 21.26 -14.38 -2.33
CA CYS A 548 20.09 -15.23 -2.52
C CYS A 548 19.81 -15.44 -4.04
N PRO A 549 20.49 -16.41 -4.68
CA PRO A 549 20.41 -16.60 -6.13
C PRO A 549 19.03 -16.98 -6.68
N ASN A 550 18.13 -17.51 -5.86
CA ASN A 550 16.82 -17.99 -6.31
C ASN A 550 15.75 -16.90 -6.39
N LEU A 551 16.00 -15.70 -5.84
CA LEU A 551 15.02 -14.61 -5.83
C LEU A 551 14.91 -13.92 -7.20
N ASP A 552 13.70 -13.47 -7.52
CA ASP A 552 13.48 -12.52 -8.60
C ASP A 552 13.94 -11.14 -8.14
N VAL A 553 14.99 -10.65 -8.79
CA VAL A 553 15.57 -9.32 -8.53
C VAL A 553 15.57 -8.45 -9.79
N GLY A 554 15.03 -8.98 -10.90
CA GLY A 554 14.89 -8.26 -12.15
C GLY A 554 13.67 -7.35 -12.11
N PHE A 555 13.34 -6.77 -13.27
CA PHE A 555 12.07 -6.06 -13.48
C PHE A 555 11.81 -5.90 -14.97
N ARG A 556 10.54 -5.91 -15.36
CA ARG A 556 10.07 -5.47 -16.68
C ARG A 556 10.08 -3.96 -16.73
N ALA A 557 10.78 -3.38 -17.69
CA ALA A 557 10.79 -1.94 -17.91
C ALA A 557 9.85 -1.59 -19.07
N PHE A 558 9.04 -0.55 -18.90
CA PHE A 558 8.15 -0.03 -19.94
C PHE A 558 8.31 1.47 -20.10
N GLU A 559 8.01 1.99 -21.28
CA GLU A 559 7.85 3.40 -21.59
C GLU A 559 6.42 3.68 -22.00
N ILE A 560 5.87 4.78 -21.51
CA ILE A 560 4.57 5.28 -21.96
C ILE A 560 4.76 6.06 -23.25
N VAL A 561 4.09 5.63 -24.30
CA VAL A 561 4.10 6.30 -25.62
C VAL A 561 2.67 6.56 -26.09
N ASP A 562 2.49 7.56 -26.96
CA ASP A 562 1.19 7.84 -27.55
C ASP A 562 0.72 6.71 -28.47
N ASP A 563 -0.58 6.41 -28.41
CA ASP A 563 -1.22 5.36 -29.19
C ASP A 563 -1.57 5.88 -30.59
N GLU A 564 -0.65 5.69 -31.54
CA GLU A 564 -0.80 6.24 -32.91
C GLU A 564 -2.01 5.70 -33.69
N THR A 565 -2.66 4.60 -33.26
CA THR A 565 -3.88 4.07 -33.89
C THR A 565 -5.07 5.01 -33.70
N HIS A 566 -5.11 5.73 -32.59
CA HIS A 566 -6.17 6.70 -32.28
C HIS A 566 -5.85 8.13 -32.73
N ALA A 567 -4.67 8.37 -33.31
CA ALA A 567 -4.27 9.71 -33.77
C ALA A 567 -5.20 10.29 -34.85
N ASN A 568 -6.03 9.43 -35.48
CA ASN A 568 -7.01 9.80 -36.50
C ASN A 568 -8.47 9.54 -36.07
N ASP A 569 -8.75 9.30 -34.78
CA ASP A 569 -10.12 9.18 -34.27
C ASP A 569 -10.80 10.55 -34.31
N LYS A 570 -11.28 10.92 -35.50
CA LYS A 570 -12.10 12.09 -35.74
C LYS A 570 -13.54 11.64 -35.87
N ASN A 571 -14.46 12.48 -35.40
CA ASN A 571 -15.87 12.31 -35.74
C ASN A 571 -16.00 12.13 -37.25
N LEU A 572 -16.88 11.24 -37.71
CA LEU A 572 -17.04 10.95 -39.14
C LEU A 572 -17.31 12.23 -39.96
N SER A 573 -17.98 13.22 -39.36
CA SER A 573 -18.23 14.55 -39.93
C SER A 573 -16.99 15.42 -40.13
N GLN A 574 -15.88 15.10 -39.44
CA GLN A 574 -14.60 15.81 -39.46
C GLN A 574 -13.50 15.01 -40.17
N ALA A 575 -13.75 13.73 -40.46
CA ALA A 575 -12.82 12.86 -41.17
C ALA A 575 -12.65 13.32 -42.63
N ASN A 576 -11.41 13.33 -43.12
CA ASN A 576 -11.08 13.66 -44.50
C ASN A 576 -10.32 12.52 -45.18
N GLN A 577 -10.06 12.67 -46.48
CA GLN A 577 -9.42 11.63 -47.27
C GLN A 577 -8.01 11.25 -46.77
N LYS A 578 -7.25 12.18 -46.19
CA LYS A 578 -5.93 11.87 -45.59
C LYS A 578 -6.06 10.97 -44.37
N ASP A 579 -7.10 11.16 -43.57
CA ASP A 579 -7.37 10.31 -42.41
C ASP A 579 -7.66 8.87 -42.88
N LEU A 580 -8.47 8.71 -43.95
CA LEU A 580 -8.77 7.40 -44.54
C LEU A 580 -7.51 6.70 -45.10
N PHE A 581 -6.57 7.44 -45.71
CA PHE A 581 -5.28 6.90 -46.17
C PHE A 581 -4.37 6.45 -45.03
N ALA A 582 -4.47 7.09 -43.86
CA ALA A 582 -3.72 6.66 -42.69
C ALA A 582 -4.27 5.33 -42.12
N TYR A 583 -5.59 5.13 -42.18
CA TYR A 583 -6.22 3.85 -41.79
C TYR A 583 -5.87 2.69 -42.73
N SER A 584 -5.62 2.94 -44.02
CA SER A 584 -5.26 1.88 -44.98
C SER A 584 -3.80 1.44 -44.94
N ASN A 585 -2.93 2.17 -44.22
CA ASN A 585 -1.53 1.82 -44.03
C ASN A 585 -1.09 2.05 -42.57
N PRO A 586 -1.60 1.24 -41.62
CA PRO A 586 -1.22 1.38 -40.22
C PRO A 586 0.29 1.17 -40.07
N LYS A 587 0.93 1.98 -39.24
CA LYS A 587 2.33 1.75 -38.86
C LYS A 587 2.43 0.42 -38.11
N LYS A 588 3.30 -0.47 -38.60
CA LYS A 588 3.56 -1.75 -37.94
C LYS A 588 4.19 -1.50 -36.57
N ARG A 589 3.61 -2.10 -35.54
CA ARG A 589 4.14 -2.11 -34.18
C ARG A 589 4.96 -3.36 -33.93
N GLU A 590 5.91 -3.24 -33.00
CA GLU A 590 6.62 -4.39 -32.48
C GLU A 590 5.64 -5.34 -31.77
N ILE A 591 5.80 -6.64 -32.01
CA ILE A 591 4.88 -7.67 -31.51
C ILE A 591 4.79 -7.68 -29.98
N GLN A 592 5.91 -7.49 -29.30
CA GLN A 592 5.93 -7.38 -27.84
C GLN A 592 5.07 -6.20 -27.33
N THR A 593 5.09 -5.07 -28.04
CA THR A 593 4.23 -3.91 -27.70
C THR A 593 2.75 -4.25 -27.90
N ILE A 594 2.40 -4.91 -29.01
CA ILE A 594 1.02 -5.36 -29.27
C ILE A 594 0.56 -6.28 -28.14
N LEU A 595 1.34 -7.32 -27.82
CA LEU A 595 1.01 -8.31 -26.80
C LEU A 595 0.79 -7.70 -25.42
N ILE A 596 1.65 -6.77 -24.99
CA ILE A 596 1.52 -6.09 -23.70
C ILE A 596 0.24 -5.25 -23.63
N ASN A 597 -0.10 -4.54 -24.71
CA ASN A 597 -1.35 -3.77 -24.75
C ASN A 597 -2.58 -4.67 -24.77
N LEU A 598 -2.52 -5.80 -25.47
CA LEU A 598 -3.59 -6.79 -25.44
C LEU A 598 -3.77 -7.39 -24.04
N LEU A 599 -2.70 -7.66 -23.28
CA LEU A 599 -2.84 -8.06 -21.87
C LEU A 599 -3.69 -7.04 -21.09
N CYS A 600 -3.38 -5.74 -21.24
CA CYS A 600 -4.14 -4.67 -20.58
C CYS A 600 -5.62 -4.66 -20.99
N CYS A 601 -5.90 -4.75 -22.30
CA CYS A 601 -7.26 -4.77 -22.85
C CYS A 601 -8.08 -5.98 -22.38
N GLU A 602 -7.42 -7.09 -22.06
CA GLU A 602 -8.04 -8.31 -21.55
C GLU A 602 -7.99 -8.41 -20.01
N ASN A 603 -7.65 -7.32 -19.32
CA ASN A 603 -7.54 -7.20 -17.86
C ASN A 603 -6.55 -8.20 -17.22
N LEU A 604 -5.56 -8.66 -18.00
CA LEU A 604 -4.49 -9.54 -17.55
C LEU A 604 -3.32 -8.71 -17.01
N GLU A 605 -2.70 -9.19 -15.93
CA GLU A 605 -1.55 -8.50 -15.35
C GLU A 605 -0.40 -8.41 -16.35
N LEU A 606 0.33 -7.29 -16.35
CA LEU A 606 1.51 -7.07 -17.18
C LEU A 606 2.64 -8.09 -16.96
N THR A 607 2.59 -8.84 -15.85
CA THR A 607 3.54 -9.89 -15.50
C THR A 607 3.08 -11.28 -15.94
N THR A 608 1.88 -11.40 -16.52
CA THR A 608 1.33 -12.66 -17.02
C THR A 608 2.32 -13.27 -18.03
N PRO A 609 2.72 -14.54 -17.85
CA PRO A 609 3.56 -15.22 -18.83
C PRO A 609 2.83 -15.35 -20.17
N ILE A 610 3.53 -15.03 -21.25
CA ILE A 610 3.04 -15.18 -22.61
C ILE A 610 3.78 -16.35 -23.26
N ILE A 611 3.04 -17.36 -23.69
CA ILE A 611 3.55 -18.54 -24.36
C ILE A 611 3.43 -18.31 -25.86
N CYS A 612 4.55 -18.39 -26.59
CA CYS A 612 4.53 -18.40 -28.05
C CYS A 612 4.08 -19.77 -28.53
N LEU A 613 3.02 -19.82 -29.34
CA LEU A 613 2.55 -21.04 -30.00
C LEU A 613 3.04 -21.07 -31.45
N ILE A 614 2.90 -19.95 -32.16
CA ILE A 614 3.45 -19.73 -33.49
C ILE A 614 4.14 -18.38 -33.50
N GLU A 615 5.41 -18.38 -33.91
CA GLU A 615 6.25 -17.19 -33.95
C GLU A 615 5.59 -16.11 -34.82
N ASN A 616 5.55 -14.88 -34.28
CA ASN A 616 4.99 -13.70 -34.92
C ASN A 616 3.47 -13.72 -35.21
N ALA A 617 2.74 -14.77 -34.81
CA ALA A 617 1.32 -14.90 -35.19
C ALA A 617 0.39 -15.26 -34.02
N LEU A 618 0.72 -16.29 -33.23
CA LEU A 618 -0.18 -16.85 -32.21
C LEU A 618 0.50 -17.03 -30.86
N TYR A 619 -0.10 -16.44 -29.84
CA TYR A 619 0.37 -16.47 -28.46
C TYR A 619 -0.75 -16.84 -27.50
N LEU A 620 -0.40 -17.33 -26.31
CA LEU A 620 -1.34 -17.69 -25.26
C LEU A 620 -0.90 -17.10 -23.92
N ALA A 621 -1.80 -16.42 -23.23
CA ALA A 621 -1.58 -15.98 -21.85
C ALA A 621 -2.78 -16.37 -20.99
N GLN A 622 -2.54 -17.17 -19.94
CA GLN A 622 -3.60 -17.86 -19.21
C GLN A 622 -4.54 -18.60 -20.19
N ASN A 623 -5.83 -18.27 -20.17
CA ASN A 623 -6.86 -18.88 -21.03
C ASN A 623 -7.23 -17.98 -22.23
N THR A 624 -6.41 -16.96 -22.53
CA THR A 624 -6.65 -16.01 -23.62
C THR A 624 -5.62 -16.19 -24.73
N ALA A 625 -6.09 -16.51 -25.94
CA ALA A 625 -5.25 -16.57 -27.12
C ALA A 625 -5.15 -15.19 -27.80
N PHE A 626 -3.95 -14.84 -28.25
CA PHE A 626 -3.66 -13.59 -28.96
C PHE A 626 -3.23 -13.89 -30.39
N ILE A 627 -3.96 -13.31 -31.35
CA ILE A 627 -3.62 -13.37 -32.77
C ILE A 627 -3.08 -12.00 -33.18
N VAL A 628 -1.79 -11.95 -33.54
CA VAL A 628 -1.03 -10.70 -33.76
C VAL A 628 -0.28 -10.68 -35.08
N GLY A 629 -0.59 -11.60 -35.98
CA GLY A 629 -0.03 -11.71 -37.31
C GLY A 629 -0.82 -12.71 -38.16
N ASP A 630 -0.50 -12.75 -39.45
CA ASP A 630 -1.16 -13.66 -40.39
C ASP A 630 -0.97 -15.12 -40.01
N ILE A 631 -2.07 -15.87 -40.02
CA ILE A 631 -2.14 -17.29 -39.65
C ILE A 631 -3.32 -17.95 -40.38
N GLU A 632 -3.20 -19.22 -40.72
CA GLU A 632 -4.31 -19.99 -41.29
C GLU A 632 -5.23 -20.54 -40.20
N MET A 633 -6.53 -20.64 -40.49
CA MET A 633 -7.49 -21.12 -39.50
C MET A 633 -7.25 -22.55 -39.02
N SER A 634 -6.72 -23.40 -39.89
CA SER A 634 -6.34 -24.77 -39.52
C SER A 634 -5.26 -24.78 -38.44
N GLU A 635 -4.28 -23.88 -38.51
CA GLU A 635 -3.20 -23.74 -37.54
C GLU A 635 -3.72 -23.20 -36.20
N VAL A 636 -4.67 -22.25 -36.23
CA VAL A 636 -5.35 -21.75 -35.03
C VAL A 636 -6.05 -22.91 -34.30
N LEU A 637 -6.85 -23.69 -35.02
CA LEU A 637 -7.58 -24.82 -34.44
C LEU A 637 -6.62 -25.88 -33.88
N GLU A 638 -5.59 -26.27 -34.62
CA GLU A 638 -4.60 -27.26 -34.18
C GLU A 638 -3.87 -26.82 -32.90
N ASN A 639 -3.49 -25.54 -32.81
CA ASN A 639 -2.72 -25.04 -31.69
C ASN A 639 -3.57 -24.68 -30.46
N LEU A 640 -4.85 -24.35 -30.61
CA LEU A 640 -5.70 -23.96 -29.49
C LEU A 640 -6.56 -25.11 -28.95
N LYS A 641 -6.74 -26.18 -29.73
CA LYS A 641 -7.49 -27.36 -29.30
C LYS A 641 -6.92 -27.93 -28.00
N ASP A 642 -7.82 -28.27 -27.07
CA ASP A 642 -7.51 -28.85 -25.75
C ASP A 642 -6.65 -27.98 -24.81
N LYS A 643 -6.35 -26.72 -25.16
CA LYS A 643 -5.60 -25.79 -24.28
C LYS A 643 -6.48 -25.02 -23.29
N GLY A 644 -7.80 -25.27 -23.28
CA GLY A 644 -8.74 -24.61 -22.35
C GLY A 644 -8.87 -23.10 -22.60
N VAL A 645 -8.77 -22.67 -23.86
CA VAL A 645 -8.96 -21.27 -24.25
C VAL A 645 -10.40 -20.87 -23.96
N GLU A 646 -10.56 -19.73 -23.30
CA GLU A 646 -11.85 -19.10 -22.98
C GLU A 646 -12.07 -17.82 -23.81
N LYS A 647 -11.01 -17.28 -24.43
CA LYS A 647 -11.07 -16.01 -25.15
C LYS A 647 -10.05 -15.93 -26.26
N ILE A 648 -10.41 -15.26 -27.36
CA ILE A 648 -9.48 -14.90 -28.45
C ILE A 648 -9.49 -13.38 -28.60
N SER A 649 -8.32 -12.77 -28.54
CA SER A 649 -8.14 -11.34 -28.82
C SER A 649 -7.21 -11.16 -30.01
N MET A 650 -7.74 -10.56 -31.08
CA MET A 650 -7.07 -10.36 -32.34
C MET A 650 -6.70 -8.89 -32.54
N TYR A 651 -5.45 -8.62 -32.88
CA TYR A 651 -5.00 -7.29 -33.27
C TYR A 651 -5.09 -7.11 -34.80
N MET A 652 -6.20 -6.53 -35.25
CA MET A 652 -6.57 -6.40 -36.66
C MET A 652 -5.51 -5.68 -37.51
N PRO A 653 -4.84 -4.60 -37.04
CA PRO A 653 -3.85 -3.90 -37.85
C PRO A 653 -2.62 -4.73 -38.26
N ALA A 654 -2.41 -5.91 -37.65
CA ALA A 654 -1.34 -6.84 -38.02
C ALA A 654 -1.80 -7.98 -38.93
N ILE A 655 -3.09 -8.05 -39.27
CA ILE A 655 -3.67 -9.11 -40.11
C ILE A 655 -3.91 -8.56 -41.51
N SER A 656 -3.35 -9.21 -42.53
CA SER A 656 -3.58 -8.89 -43.94
C SER A 656 -4.66 -9.76 -44.58
N ASN A 657 -4.95 -10.93 -43.98
CA ASN A 657 -5.96 -11.85 -44.47
C ASN A 657 -7.37 -11.54 -43.90
N ASP A 658 -8.18 -10.80 -44.66
CA ASP A 658 -9.58 -10.48 -44.31
C ASP A 658 -10.47 -11.72 -44.07
N ARG A 659 -10.11 -12.89 -44.63
CA ARG A 659 -10.89 -14.12 -44.45
C ARG A 659 -10.74 -14.71 -43.07
N LEU A 660 -9.59 -14.51 -42.42
CA LEU A 660 -9.31 -15.07 -41.10
C LEU A 660 -10.38 -14.66 -40.07
N CYS A 661 -10.83 -13.40 -40.10
CA CYS A 661 -11.89 -12.93 -39.22
C CYS A 661 -13.24 -13.62 -39.46
N LEU A 662 -13.62 -13.82 -40.72
CA LEU A 662 -14.88 -14.49 -41.08
C LEU A 662 -14.85 -15.97 -40.71
N GLU A 663 -13.72 -16.62 -40.95
CA GLU A 663 -13.53 -18.03 -40.66
C GLU A 663 -13.43 -18.26 -39.14
N LEU A 664 -12.74 -17.39 -38.38
CA LEU A 664 -12.77 -17.43 -36.92
C LEU A 664 -14.19 -17.42 -36.39
N GLY A 665 -15.00 -16.44 -36.81
CA GLY A 665 -16.39 -16.33 -36.37
C GLY A 665 -17.23 -17.56 -36.67
N SER A 666 -16.92 -18.29 -37.75
CA SER A 666 -17.63 -19.50 -38.14
C SER A 666 -17.16 -20.76 -37.39
N ASN A 667 -15.93 -20.77 -36.86
CA ASN A 667 -15.31 -21.92 -36.22
C ASN A 667 -15.13 -21.76 -34.69
N LEU A 668 -15.67 -20.69 -34.07
CA LEU A 668 -15.59 -20.50 -32.60
C LEU A 668 -16.16 -21.69 -31.82
N LEU A 669 -17.25 -22.30 -32.31
CA LEU A 669 -17.88 -23.45 -31.68
C LEU A 669 -16.94 -24.67 -31.61
N ASP A 670 -16.04 -24.84 -32.57
CA ASP A 670 -15.05 -25.93 -32.58
C ASP A 670 -14.01 -25.75 -31.47
N LEU A 671 -13.81 -24.52 -31.01
CA LEU A 671 -13.00 -24.16 -29.84
C LEU A 671 -13.82 -24.06 -28.54
N LYS A 672 -15.12 -24.36 -28.58
CA LYS A 672 -16.07 -24.19 -27.47
C LYS A 672 -16.21 -22.74 -27.00
N LEU A 673 -16.09 -21.79 -27.94
CA LEU A 673 -16.23 -20.36 -27.70
C LEU A 673 -17.52 -19.82 -28.30
N GLU A 674 -18.03 -18.73 -27.72
CA GLU A 674 -19.17 -17.97 -28.23
C GLU A 674 -18.70 -16.66 -28.90
N SER A 675 -19.58 -15.98 -29.63
CA SER A 675 -19.24 -14.75 -30.35
C SER A 675 -18.70 -13.63 -29.43
N GLY A 676 -19.11 -13.61 -28.16
CA GLY A 676 -18.63 -12.64 -27.17
C GLY A 676 -17.16 -12.82 -26.76
N ASP A 677 -16.62 -14.01 -26.98
CA ASP A 677 -15.27 -14.43 -26.59
C ASP A 677 -14.21 -14.04 -27.61
N LEU A 678 -14.64 -13.64 -28.82
CA LEU A 678 -13.76 -13.05 -29.83
C LEU A 678 -13.76 -11.52 -29.68
N LYS A 679 -12.59 -10.95 -29.41
CA LYS A 679 -12.37 -9.49 -29.35
C LYS A 679 -11.46 -9.07 -30.49
N ILE A 680 -11.94 -8.15 -31.31
CA ILE A 680 -11.15 -7.49 -32.36
C ILE A 680 -10.65 -6.17 -31.78
N ARG A 681 -9.34 -5.93 -31.88
CA ARG A 681 -8.63 -4.79 -31.30
C ARG A 681 -7.84 -4.07 -32.39
N GLY A 682 -7.64 -2.77 -32.20
CA GLY A 682 -6.91 -1.89 -33.10
C GLY A 682 -7.84 -1.19 -34.07
#